data_AF-E6SE33-F1
#
_entry.id   AF-E6SE33-F1
#
_cell.length_a   1.000
_cell.length_b   1.000
_cell.length_c   1.000
_cell.angle_alpha   90.00
_cell.angle_beta   90.00
_cell.angle_gamma   90.00
#
_symmetry.space_group_name_H-M   'P 1'
#
loop_
_entity.id
_entity.type
_entity.pdbx_description
1 polymer ?
#
loop_
_entity_poly.entity_id
_entity_poly.type
_entity_poly.pdbx_seq_one_letter_code
_entity_poly.pdbx_strand_id
1 'polypeptide(L)'
;MERPSGYLDVDLVVARRGDVLETRVLDSPAGETATLSAPWPSTHGDDKVVGDALFAALLPGEVRLRYEKSTDRALASGLGVRVVLRFEGGADDLPWELLRDPDRFTFLGLDPWRAVVRCTEMSAREATTTSATPLRILLAVSTPDGTPAIDAAAEIMSIQSRLRPFSWGAAVEVVTLRTASLDLIRETLQAKEFHVFHYIGHGVHPAGGVGHLDLTAEDGTTVSSRSADEIAAILAASPSLRLAVLNCCDSAVSDGSDGSDPFAGTAAAFVRAGIPAVVAMRRAITDTAAVAFADEFYATLIESGGLVEPAVARGRAALLAADGPVSTEWSAVALHLGSSISADQARIPVPGLDRDVRFTVSHPAALRPTVWEPMLFFAHHGERITTESGVVVDQSAEVEDQVKAFFGATPTATTATPSSQPLPRGAGLVVRPDVPDVQCSPAQAAVTWTGEIAQLTFLLRAGTERAGTTVNGHLRVFSGPLLVAEAPLTLAVGGAEPAPPQEHPVERFRRIFPCYAPEDGVLVEGVVAVAEALGDGYLSEIVAERRSGAPIDWMRSKIAEADSFQLFWSRNSMSSATCRIEWEEALAARGDSFVRPLYWEEPFPRSDGLPPPGLAALRFVRLPLPPATVSGSLWAAREPELDPGPSTGWTLPPVQAPGPAPAPWVPPPAAPAPSAPPPPAAPAPSLPAPDTMAGPGGVGRSRGHGPPRSAPGPVRAAGSGLGILTGLILTGTGIIGGTSMAALPGYTGHRTYWWLIFIGVLLLAVSLIPLVRRRR
;
A
#
# COMPACT_ATOMS: atom_id res chain seq x y z
N MET A 1 3.89 7.57 -11.29
CA MET A 1 2.67 7.83 -12.09
C MET A 1 1.74 8.62 -11.18
N GLU A 2 1.42 9.86 -11.54
CA GLU A 2 0.54 10.70 -10.73
C GLU A 2 -0.86 10.07 -10.66
N ARG A 3 -1.45 10.10 -9.47
CA ARG A 3 -2.81 9.66 -9.17
C ARG A 3 -3.64 10.89 -8.80
N PRO A 4 -4.95 10.88 -9.04
CA PRO A 4 -5.79 11.99 -8.62
C PRO A 4 -5.72 12.13 -7.10
N SER A 5 -5.57 13.37 -6.62
CA SER A 5 -5.64 13.67 -5.19
C SER A 5 -7.08 13.76 -4.68
N GLY A 6 -8.09 13.68 -5.56
CA GLY A 6 -9.53 13.75 -5.29
C GLY A 6 -10.32 13.85 -6.60
N TYR A 7 -11.64 14.06 -6.54
CA TYR A 7 -12.51 14.19 -7.72
C TYR A 7 -13.43 15.41 -7.66
N LEU A 8 -13.76 15.96 -8.83
CA LEU A 8 -14.86 16.89 -9.03
C LEU A 8 -16.02 16.21 -9.75
N ASP A 9 -17.24 16.51 -9.34
CA ASP A 9 -18.44 15.84 -9.86
C ASP A 9 -19.02 16.55 -11.09
N VAL A 10 -19.49 15.75 -12.03
CA VAL A 10 -20.42 16.15 -13.10
C VAL A 10 -21.69 15.36 -12.84
N ASP A 11 -22.64 15.99 -12.15
CA ASP A 11 -23.88 15.37 -11.70
C ASP A 11 -24.93 15.41 -12.82
N LEU A 12 -25.33 14.23 -13.28
CA LEU A 12 -26.23 14.02 -14.40
C LEU A 12 -27.50 13.30 -13.92
N VAL A 13 -28.65 13.90 -14.22
CA VAL A 13 -29.93 13.19 -14.19
C VAL A 13 -30.17 12.58 -15.57
N VAL A 14 -30.38 11.27 -15.60
CA VAL A 14 -30.53 10.46 -16.81
C VAL A 14 -31.88 9.75 -16.77
N ALA A 15 -32.74 10.03 -17.76
CA ALA A 15 -34.08 9.47 -17.80
C ALA A 15 -34.40 8.80 -19.13
N ARG A 16 -35.07 7.65 -19.09
CA ARG A 16 -35.68 7.05 -20.30
C ARG A 16 -37.05 7.67 -20.54
N ARG A 17 -37.29 8.16 -21.77
CA ARG A 17 -38.61 8.61 -22.26
C ARG A 17 -38.88 7.96 -23.61
N GLY A 18 -39.48 6.76 -23.59
CA GLY A 18 -39.70 5.96 -24.79
C GLY A 18 -38.36 5.52 -25.43
N ASP A 19 -38.14 5.91 -26.68
CA ASP A 19 -36.93 5.61 -27.46
C ASP A 19 -35.87 6.72 -27.39
N VAL A 20 -35.96 7.57 -26.37
CA VAL A 20 -35.08 8.71 -26.15
C VAL A 20 -34.50 8.63 -24.75
N LEU A 21 -33.22 8.98 -24.65
CA LEU A 21 -32.52 9.25 -23.41
C LEU A 21 -32.50 10.76 -23.17
N GLU A 22 -33.07 11.21 -22.05
CA GLU A 22 -32.95 12.58 -21.58
C GLU A 22 -31.78 12.68 -20.60
N THR A 23 -30.95 13.71 -20.74
CA THR A 23 -29.86 14.00 -19.81
C THR A 23 -29.85 15.48 -19.44
N ARG A 24 -29.65 15.76 -18.15
CA ARG A 24 -29.50 17.12 -17.61
C ARG A 24 -28.33 17.17 -16.63
N VAL A 25 -27.44 18.13 -16.81
CA VAL A 25 -26.41 18.46 -15.80
C VAL A 25 -27.09 19.19 -14.65
N LEU A 26 -27.18 18.52 -13.49
CA LEU A 26 -27.71 19.05 -12.24
C LEU A 26 -26.69 19.97 -11.55
N ASP A 27 -25.42 19.57 -11.55
CA ASP A 27 -24.31 20.38 -11.04
C ASP A 27 -23.00 19.96 -11.71
N SER A 28 -22.09 20.91 -11.92
CA SER A 28 -20.72 20.62 -12.36
C SER A 28 -19.79 21.82 -12.16
N PRO A 29 -18.46 21.62 -12.14
CA PRO A 29 -17.52 22.72 -12.17
C PRO A 29 -17.79 23.71 -13.30
N ALA A 30 -18.28 23.26 -14.46
CA ALA A 30 -18.61 24.11 -15.59
C ALA A 30 -20.04 24.68 -15.58
N GLY A 31 -20.83 24.44 -14.53
CA GLY A 31 -22.22 24.88 -14.38
C GLY A 31 -23.26 23.90 -14.94
N GLU A 32 -24.53 24.29 -14.82
CA GLU A 32 -25.70 23.47 -15.17
C GLU A 32 -26.09 23.57 -16.66
N THR A 33 -27.06 22.76 -17.08
CA THR A 33 -27.65 22.78 -18.43
C THR A 33 -29.17 22.57 -18.39
N ALA A 34 -29.87 22.95 -19.46
CA ALA A 34 -31.22 22.46 -19.72
C ALA A 34 -31.21 20.97 -20.06
N THR A 35 -32.35 20.28 -19.90
CA THR A 35 -32.51 18.89 -20.33
C THR A 35 -32.33 18.78 -21.85
N LEU A 36 -31.44 17.89 -22.29
CA LEU A 36 -31.24 17.53 -23.68
C LEU A 36 -31.64 16.07 -23.92
N SER A 37 -32.06 15.80 -25.15
CA SER A 37 -32.56 14.49 -25.57
C SER A 37 -31.68 13.92 -26.67
N ALA A 38 -31.37 12.63 -26.58
CA ALA A 38 -30.67 11.87 -27.61
C ALA A 38 -31.40 10.54 -27.89
N PRO A 39 -31.25 9.94 -29.07
CA PRO A 39 -31.78 8.61 -29.34
C PRO A 39 -31.30 7.59 -28.30
N TRP A 40 -32.15 6.62 -27.96
CA TRP A 40 -31.78 5.53 -27.06
C TRP A 40 -30.54 4.77 -27.59
N PRO A 41 -29.53 4.53 -26.73
CA PRO A 41 -28.28 3.92 -27.19
C PRO A 41 -28.48 2.44 -27.58
N SER A 42 -27.81 2.01 -28.64
CA SER A 42 -27.71 0.59 -28.99
C SER A 42 -26.76 -0.11 -28.02
N THR A 43 -27.19 -1.27 -27.51
CA THR A 43 -26.36 -2.20 -26.72
C THR A 43 -25.86 -3.39 -27.53
N HIS A 44 -26.00 -3.35 -28.85
CA HIS A 44 -25.51 -4.39 -29.76
C HIS A 44 -24.12 -4.03 -30.28
N GLY A 45 -23.18 -4.98 -30.22
CA GLY A 45 -21.83 -4.85 -30.74
C GLY A 45 -20.77 -5.28 -29.73
N ASP A 46 -19.52 -4.99 -30.04
CA ASP A 46 -18.44 -5.10 -29.05
C ASP A 46 -18.49 -3.94 -28.03
N ASP A 47 -17.71 -4.07 -26.96
CA ASP A 47 -17.62 -3.08 -25.88
C ASP A 47 -17.35 -1.64 -26.38
N LYS A 48 -16.57 -1.49 -27.46
CA LYS A 48 -16.23 -0.17 -28.01
C LYS A 48 -17.42 0.45 -28.72
N VAL A 49 -18.13 -0.32 -29.54
CA VAL A 49 -19.34 0.14 -30.25
C VAL A 49 -20.43 0.53 -29.25
N VAL A 50 -20.65 -0.31 -28.23
CA VAL A 50 -21.62 -0.02 -27.18
C VAL A 50 -21.20 1.22 -26.37
N GLY A 51 -19.92 1.31 -26.02
CA GLY A 51 -19.37 2.45 -25.28
C GLY A 51 -19.49 3.79 -26.00
N ASP A 52 -19.20 3.81 -27.30
CA ASP A 52 -19.32 5.01 -28.14
C ASP A 52 -20.80 5.43 -28.27
N ALA A 53 -21.72 4.47 -28.38
CA ALA A 53 -23.16 4.73 -28.42
C ALA A 53 -23.69 5.30 -27.09
N LEU A 54 -23.25 4.75 -25.96
CA LEU A 54 -23.59 5.27 -24.63
C LEU A 54 -23.07 6.70 -24.44
N PHE A 55 -21.85 6.99 -24.90
CA PHE A 55 -21.25 8.32 -24.79
C PHE A 55 -22.01 9.36 -25.60
N ALA A 56 -22.35 9.02 -26.84
CA ALA A 56 -23.14 9.90 -27.70
C ALA A 56 -24.54 10.18 -27.14
N ALA A 57 -25.17 9.18 -26.51
CA ALA A 57 -26.49 9.33 -25.92
C ALA A 57 -26.45 10.13 -24.60
N LEU A 58 -25.48 9.88 -23.73
CA LEU A 58 -25.35 10.52 -22.42
C LEU A 58 -24.90 11.97 -22.50
N LEU A 59 -23.99 12.29 -23.44
CA LEU A 59 -23.37 13.61 -23.53
C LEU A 59 -23.75 14.31 -24.86
N PRO A 60 -25.03 14.63 -25.10
CA PRO A 60 -25.42 15.37 -26.29
C PRO A 60 -25.08 16.87 -26.14
N GLY A 61 -24.61 17.48 -27.24
CA GLY A 61 -24.52 18.94 -27.39
C GLY A 61 -23.86 19.66 -26.20
N GLU A 62 -24.62 20.52 -25.51
CA GLU A 62 -24.10 21.33 -24.41
C GLU A 62 -23.66 20.50 -23.18
N VAL A 63 -24.24 19.32 -22.95
CA VAL A 63 -23.85 18.44 -21.84
C VAL A 63 -22.39 17.99 -22.01
N ARG A 64 -21.98 17.64 -23.23
CA ARG A 64 -20.58 17.33 -23.57
C ARG A 64 -19.65 18.51 -23.30
N LEU A 65 -20.05 19.72 -23.70
CA LEU A 65 -19.26 20.93 -23.45
C LEU A 65 -19.05 21.19 -21.95
N ARG A 66 -20.03 20.90 -21.09
CA ARG A 66 -19.86 20.99 -19.63
C ARG A 66 -18.93 19.91 -19.10
N TYR A 67 -19.10 18.67 -19.55
CA TYR A 67 -18.22 17.56 -19.18
C TYR A 67 -16.75 17.86 -19.50
N GLU A 68 -16.46 18.30 -20.73
CA GLU A 68 -15.10 18.62 -21.19
C GLU A 68 -14.48 19.76 -20.37
N LYS A 69 -15.22 20.88 -20.19
CA LYS A 69 -14.75 22.00 -19.37
C LYS A 69 -14.52 21.64 -17.90
N SER A 70 -15.37 20.78 -17.33
CA SER A 70 -15.19 20.29 -15.96
C SER A 70 -13.96 19.39 -15.83
N THR A 71 -13.74 18.54 -16.84
CA THR A 71 -12.54 17.70 -16.93
C THR A 71 -11.26 18.54 -16.98
N ASP A 72 -11.23 19.59 -17.80
CA ASP A 72 -10.07 20.48 -17.90
C ASP A 72 -9.77 21.19 -16.58
N ARG A 73 -10.81 21.65 -15.86
CA ARG A 73 -10.67 22.29 -14.54
C ARG A 73 -10.15 21.32 -13.47
N ALA A 74 -10.65 20.10 -13.46
CA ALA A 74 -10.22 19.07 -12.52
C ALA A 74 -8.73 18.74 -12.73
N LEU A 75 -8.35 18.42 -13.98
CA LEU A 75 -6.98 18.04 -14.32
C LEU A 75 -5.97 19.17 -14.06
N ALA A 76 -6.34 20.43 -14.34
CA ALA A 76 -5.51 21.59 -14.02
C ALA A 76 -5.22 21.74 -12.51
N SER A 77 -6.04 21.13 -11.66
CA SER A 77 -5.94 21.16 -10.20
C SER A 77 -5.40 19.85 -9.60
N GLY A 78 -4.95 18.90 -10.42
CA GLY A 78 -4.50 17.57 -9.94
C GLY A 78 -5.64 16.67 -9.44
N LEU A 79 -6.89 16.96 -9.80
CA LEU A 79 -8.09 16.20 -9.46
C LEU A 79 -8.58 15.38 -10.67
N GLY A 80 -9.24 14.27 -10.39
CA GLY A 80 -10.02 13.52 -11.38
C GLY A 80 -11.42 14.12 -11.57
N VAL A 81 -12.15 13.62 -12.56
CA VAL A 81 -13.57 13.95 -12.79
C VAL A 81 -14.44 12.73 -12.56
N ARG A 82 -15.55 12.89 -11.85
CA ARG A 82 -16.53 11.84 -11.57
C ARG A 82 -17.82 12.16 -12.32
N VAL A 83 -18.20 11.30 -13.25
CA VAL A 83 -19.51 11.33 -13.92
C VAL A 83 -20.51 10.63 -13.01
N VAL A 84 -21.37 11.41 -12.38
CA VAL A 84 -22.35 10.93 -11.39
C VAL A 84 -23.69 10.75 -12.08
N LEU A 85 -24.19 9.51 -12.11
CA LEU A 85 -25.41 9.14 -12.84
C LEU A 85 -26.57 8.91 -11.86
N ARG A 86 -27.59 9.77 -11.92
CA ARG A 86 -28.86 9.62 -11.21
C ARG A 86 -29.92 9.14 -12.21
N PHE A 87 -30.49 7.98 -11.96
CA PHE A 87 -31.39 7.34 -12.92
C PHE A 87 -32.87 7.60 -12.62
N GLU A 88 -33.63 7.87 -13.67
CA GLU A 88 -35.09 7.92 -13.65
C GLU A 88 -35.66 7.04 -14.78
N GLY A 89 -36.64 6.18 -14.48
CA GLY A 89 -37.41 5.49 -15.52
C GLY A 89 -36.69 4.38 -16.29
N GLY A 90 -35.70 3.68 -15.71
CA GLY A 90 -35.15 2.43 -16.27
C GLY A 90 -33.93 2.60 -17.17
N ALA A 91 -33.17 3.69 -17.03
CA ALA A 91 -31.89 3.87 -17.71
C ALA A 91 -30.71 3.22 -16.98
N ASP A 92 -30.91 2.79 -15.74
CA ASP A 92 -29.94 2.10 -14.89
C ASP A 92 -29.51 0.74 -15.44
N ASP A 93 -30.33 0.06 -16.24
CA ASP A 93 -29.99 -1.25 -16.80
C ASP A 93 -28.86 -1.22 -17.87
N LEU A 94 -28.53 -0.04 -18.38
CA LEU A 94 -27.47 0.12 -19.37
C LEU A 94 -26.07 -0.05 -18.75
N PRO A 95 -25.08 -0.57 -19.50
CA PRO A 95 -23.71 -0.75 -19.05
C PRO A 95 -22.91 0.55 -19.13
N TRP A 96 -23.27 1.52 -18.30
CA TRP A 96 -22.58 2.81 -18.19
C TRP A 96 -21.09 2.70 -17.89
N GLU A 97 -20.64 1.58 -17.35
CA GLU A 97 -19.24 1.25 -17.14
C GLU A 97 -18.44 1.16 -18.46
N LEU A 98 -19.12 0.87 -19.58
CA LEU A 98 -18.58 0.86 -20.94
C LEU A 98 -18.47 2.26 -21.56
N LEU A 99 -18.87 3.33 -20.87
CA LEU A 99 -18.83 4.69 -21.42
C LEU A 99 -17.42 5.00 -21.98
N ARG A 100 -17.34 5.28 -23.28
CA ARG A 100 -16.08 5.45 -24.00
C ARG A 100 -16.03 6.81 -24.69
N ASP A 101 -14.97 7.57 -24.41
CA ASP A 101 -14.72 8.83 -25.09
C ASP A 101 -14.17 8.54 -26.50
N PRO A 102 -14.93 8.84 -27.57
CA PRO A 102 -14.52 8.52 -28.94
C PRO A 102 -13.35 9.40 -29.41
N ASP A 103 -13.13 10.58 -28.83
CA ASP A 103 -12.03 11.46 -29.21
C ASP A 103 -10.71 10.97 -28.61
N ARG A 104 -10.77 10.37 -27.42
CA ARG A 104 -9.61 9.82 -26.71
C ARG A 104 -9.39 8.33 -26.97
N PHE A 105 -10.39 7.65 -27.53
CA PHE A 105 -10.43 6.20 -27.75
C PHE A 105 -10.33 5.37 -26.47
N THR A 106 -10.65 5.95 -25.30
CA THR A 106 -10.49 5.35 -23.96
C THR A 106 -11.82 5.18 -23.24
N PHE A 107 -12.01 4.04 -22.59
CA PHE A 107 -13.11 3.84 -21.65
C PHE A 107 -12.89 4.67 -20.40
N LEU A 108 -13.90 5.43 -20.00
CA LEU A 108 -13.86 6.22 -18.76
C LEU A 108 -13.70 5.30 -17.55
N GLY A 109 -14.41 4.17 -17.53
CA GLY A 109 -14.38 3.21 -16.43
C GLY A 109 -13.02 2.54 -16.16
N LEU A 110 -12.02 2.71 -17.05
CA LEU A 110 -10.67 2.16 -16.93
C LEU A 110 -9.61 3.21 -16.57
N ASP A 111 -9.97 4.50 -16.61
CA ASP A 111 -9.03 5.59 -16.38
C ASP A 111 -9.11 6.05 -14.92
N PRO A 112 -8.03 5.94 -14.13
CA PRO A 112 -8.04 6.41 -12.74
C PRO A 112 -8.40 7.89 -12.60
N TRP A 113 -8.24 8.73 -13.62
CA TRP A 113 -8.61 10.15 -13.56
C TRP A 113 -10.08 10.43 -13.91
N ARG A 114 -10.83 9.41 -14.34
CA ARG A 114 -12.23 9.51 -14.74
C ARG A 114 -13.03 8.39 -14.08
N ALA A 115 -14.02 8.76 -13.28
CA ALA A 115 -14.89 7.79 -12.63
C ALA A 115 -16.29 7.85 -13.24
N VAL A 116 -16.92 6.69 -13.44
CA VAL A 116 -18.35 6.59 -13.72
C VAL A 116 -18.99 5.96 -12.50
N VAL A 117 -19.92 6.68 -11.87
CA VAL A 117 -20.58 6.22 -10.64
C VAL A 117 -22.09 6.29 -10.79
N ARG A 118 -22.75 5.33 -10.17
CA ARG A 118 -24.20 5.27 -10.02
C ARG A 118 -24.56 5.94 -8.70
N CYS A 119 -25.47 6.90 -8.71
CA CYS A 119 -25.83 7.68 -7.53
C CYS A 119 -27.20 7.29 -7.02
N THR A 120 -27.27 6.99 -5.72
CA THR A 120 -28.52 6.70 -5.01
C THR A 120 -28.75 7.77 -3.96
N GLU A 121 -29.99 8.23 -3.81
CA GLU A 121 -30.35 9.16 -2.74
C GLU A 121 -30.04 8.55 -1.37
N MET A 122 -29.24 9.27 -0.58
CA MET A 122 -28.82 8.84 0.75
C MET A 122 -29.10 9.94 1.77
N SER A 123 -29.82 9.59 2.83
CA SER A 123 -29.97 10.47 4.00
C SER A 123 -28.59 10.86 4.52
N ALA A 124 -28.33 12.16 4.61
CA ALA A 124 -27.04 12.65 5.09
C ALA A 124 -26.74 12.08 6.48
N ARG A 125 -25.61 11.37 6.59
CA ARG A 125 -25.05 10.91 7.86
C ARG A 125 -23.91 11.85 8.23
N GLU A 126 -23.86 12.29 9.49
CA GLU A 126 -22.67 12.99 9.97
C GLU A 126 -21.46 12.07 9.82
N ALA A 127 -20.42 12.55 9.12
CA ALA A 127 -19.19 11.80 8.98
C ALA A 127 -18.57 11.64 10.37
N THR A 128 -18.48 10.40 10.85
CA THR A 128 -17.77 10.09 12.08
C THR A 128 -16.28 10.16 11.80
N THR A 129 -15.54 10.89 12.64
CA THR A 129 -14.08 10.87 12.62
C THR A 129 -13.62 9.47 13.03
N THR A 130 -13.25 8.65 12.07
CA THR A 130 -12.72 7.30 12.34
C THR A 130 -11.20 7.34 12.30
N SER A 131 -10.54 6.60 13.21
CA SER A 131 -9.09 6.40 13.16
C SER A 131 -8.69 5.76 11.84
N ALA A 132 -7.63 6.25 11.19
CA ALA A 132 -7.08 5.68 9.95
C ALA A 132 -6.45 4.28 10.13
N THR A 133 -6.15 3.90 11.38
CA THR A 133 -5.47 2.64 11.68
C THR A 133 -6.01 1.99 12.97
N PRO A 134 -6.15 0.65 13.03
CA PRO A 134 -6.07 -0.27 11.88
C PRO A 134 -7.27 -0.08 10.93
N LEU A 135 -7.02 -0.13 9.63
CA LEU A 135 -8.08 -0.37 8.65
C LEU A 135 -8.60 -1.79 8.87
N ARG A 136 -9.79 -1.91 9.46
CA ARG A 136 -10.48 -3.19 9.64
C ARG A 136 -11.41 -3.54 8.47
N ILE A 137 -11.23 -4.74 7.93
CA ILE A 137 -12.00 -5.31 6.82
C ILE A 137 -12.66 -6.60 7.31
N LEU A 138 -13.98 -6.69 7.16
CA LEU A 138 -14.76 -7.90 7.41
C LEU A 138 -14.99 -8.62 6.09
N LEU A 139 -14.38 -9.79 5.90
CA LEU A 139 -14.68 -10.71 4.81
C LEU A 139 -15.77 -11.68 5.28
N ALA A 140 -16.97 -11.56 4.71
CA ALA A 140 -18.11 -12.42 4.99
C ALA A 140 -18.32 -13.39 3.83
N VAL A 141 -17.98 -14.66 4.03
CA VAL A 141 -18.06 -15.71 3.02
C VAL A 141 -19.28 -16.55 3.29
N SER A 142 -20.12 -16.74 2.28
CA SER A 142 -21.26 -17.64 2.35
C SER A 142 -21.31 -18.57 1.15
N THR A 143 -21.00 -19.85 1.42
CA THR A 143 -21.05 -20.96 0.46
C THR A 143 -21.84 -22.14 1.07
N PRO A 144 -23.13 -21.95 1.41
CA PRO A 144 -23.96 -23.02 1.97
C PRO A 144 -24.19 -24.16 0.96
N ASP A 145 -24.50 -25.34 1.48
CA ASP A 145 -24.85 -26.53 0.70
C ASP A 145 -26.03 -26.26 -0.23
N GLY A 146 -25.97 -26.81 -1.45
CA GLY A 146 -27.02 -26.65 -2.45
C GLY A 146 -26.91 -25.38 -3.30
N THR A 147 -25.89 -24.54 -3.06
CA THR A 147 -25.54 -23.43 -3.97
C THR A 147 -24.43 -23.85 -4.96
N PRO A 148 -24.30 -23.17 -6.11
CA PRO A 148 -23.16 -23.37 -7.00
C PRO A 148 -21.83 -23.16 -6.25
N ALA A 149 -20.82 -23.97 -6.57
CA ALA A 149 -19.51 -23.84 -5.92
C ALA A 149 -18.85 -22.50 -6.29
N ILE A 150 -18.40 -21.76 -5.27
CA ILE A 150 -17.54 -20.57 -5.39
C ILE A 150 -16.21 -20.91 -4.72
N ASP A 151 -15.09 -20.71 -5.41
CA ASP A 151 -13.76 -20.78 -4.79
C ASP A 151 -13.43 -19.50 -4.01
N ALA A 152 -14.12 -19.32 -2.88
CA ALA A 152 -13.85 -18.21 -1.98
C ALA A 152 -12.45 -18.26 -1.35
N ALA A 153 -11.80 -19.44 -1.32
CA ALA A 153 -10.51 -19.60 -0.68
C ALA A 153 -9.41 -18.86 -1.45
N ALA A 154 -9.42 -18.93 -2.78
CA ALA A 154 -8.48 -18.21 -3.63
C ALA A 154 -8.60 -16.69 -3.46
N GLU A 155 -9.83 -16.16 -3.41
CA GLU A 155 -10.07 -14.73 -3.21
C GLU A 155 -9.63 -14.26 -1.82
N ILE A 156 -9.99 -14.98 -0.76
CA ILE A 156 -9.55 -14.67 0.61
C ILE A 156 -8.02 -14.64 0.68
N MET A 157 -7.37 -15.65 0.10
CA MET A 157 -5.91 -15.77 0.11
C MET A 157 -5.25 -14.63 -0.67
N SER A 158 -5.80 -14.23 -1.82
CA SER A 158 -5.33 -13.07 -2.58
C SER A 158 -5.43 -11.78 -1.76
N ILE A 159 -6.60 -11.49 -1.18
CA ILE A 159 -6.81 -10.29 -0.34
C ILE A 159 -5.85 -10.27 0.85
N GLN A 160 -5.75 -11.39 1.57
CA GLN A 160 -4.87 -11.50 2.74
C GLN A 160 -3.40 -11.34 2.35
N SER A 161 -2.96 -11.93 1.23
CA SER A 161 -1.58 -11.83 0.74
C SER A 161 -1.25 -10.39 0.34
N ARG A 162 -2.16 -9.73 -0.39
CA ARG A 162 -2.01 -8.33 -0.80
C ARG A 162 -1.92 -7.37 0.38
N LEU A 163 -2.70 -7.63 1.43
CA LEU A 163 -2.77 -6.78 2.61
C LEU A 163 -1.76 -7.13 3.71
N ARG A 164 -1.10 -8.30 3.61
CA ARG A 164 -0.15 -8.80 4.62
C ARG A 164 0.99 -7.84 4.97
N PRO A 165 1.62 -7.10 4.02
CA PRO A 165 2.65 -6.11 4.35
C PRO A 165 2.18 -5.06 5.37
N PHE A 166 0.88 -4.78 5.39
CA PHE A 166 0.25 -3.79 6.25
C PHE A 166 -0.24 -4.39 7.58
N SER A 167 -0.41 -5.71 7.66
CA SER A 167 -0.89 -6.40 8.87
C SER A 167 0.20 -6.60 9.93
N TRP A 168 1.48 -6.67 9.56
CA TRP A 168 2.57 -6.89 10.53
C TRP A 168 2.77 -5.76 11.55
N GLY A 169 2.32 -4.54 11.22
CA GLY A 169 2.27 -3.41 12.15
C GLY A 169 0.91 -3.15 12.77
N ALA A 170 -0.08 -4.01 12.54
CA ALA A 170 -1.48 -3.73 12.84
C ALA A 170 -2.00 -2.44 12.16
N ALA A 171 -1.53 -2.14 10.94
CA ALA A 171 -2.10 -1.06 10.13
C ALA A 171 -3.37 -1.52 9.38
N VAL A 172 -3.46 -2.80 9.03
CA VAL A 172 -4.65 -3.42 8.44
C VAL A 172 -4.99 -4.71 9.17
N GLU A 173 -6.25 -4.87 9.56
CA GLU A 173 -6.81 -6.08 10.19
C GLU A 173 -7.89 -6.67 9.27
N VAL A 174 -7.70 -7.93 8.85
CA VAL A 174 -8.69 -8.66 8.05
C VAL A 174 -9.32 -9.73 8.93
N VAL A 175 -10.64 -9.64 9.13
CA VAL A 175 -11.42 -10.63 9.87
C VAL A 175 -12.25 -11.41 8.87
N THR A 176 -12.14 -12.75 8.86
CA THR A 176 -12.85 -13.60 7.90
C THR A 176 -13.87 -14.48 8.62
N LEU A 177 -15.14 -14.36 8.21
CA LEU A 177 -16.20 -15.30 8.54
C LEU A 177 -16.32 -16.29 7.38
N ARG A 178 -15.90 -17.55 7.58
CA ARG A 178 -15.98 -18.59 6.53
C ARG A 178 -17.40 -19.11 6.29
N THR A 179 -18.27 -18.93 7.28
CA THR A 179 -19.69 -19.29 7.27
C THR A 179 -20.48 -18.09 7.78
N ALA A 180 -20.77 -17.15 6.89
CA ALA A 180 -21.42 -15.90 7.23
C ALA A 180 -22.92 -16.10 7.46
N SER A 181 -23.31 -16.26 8.72
CA SER A 181 -24.70 -16.11 9.14
C SER A 181 -25.03 -14.67 9.48
N LEU A 182 -26.32 -14.33 9.46
CA LEU A 182 -26.79 -12.97 9.77
C LEU A 182 -26.42 -12.59 11.21
N ASP A 183 -26.55 -13.54 12.16
CA ASP A 183 -26.18 -13.31 13.55
C ASP A 183 -24.67 -13.17 13.72
N LEU A 184 -23.86 -13.97 13.04
CA LEU A 184 -22.40 -13.87 13.13
C LEU A 184 -21.88 -12.55 12.56
N ILE A 185 -22.46 -12.06 11.45
CA ILE A 185 -22.16 -10.73 10.91
C ILE A 185 -22.49 -9.66 11.95
N ARG A 186 -23.70 -9.72 12.53
CA ARG A 186 -24.16 -8.75 13.54
C ARG A 186 -23.26 -8.75 14.78
N GLU A 187 -22.95 -9.92 15.34
CA GLU A 187 -22.09 -10.07 16.52
C GLU A 187 -20.68 -9.54 16.25
N THR A 188 -20.13 -9.84 15.07
CA THR A 188 -18.79 -9.38 14.68
C THR A 188 -18.75 -7.86 14.58
N LEU A 189 -19.73 -7.25 13.91
CA LEU A 189 -19.86 -5.79 13.78
C LEU A 189 -20.14 -5.07 15.11
N GLN A 190 -20.72 -5.77 16.09
CA GLN A 190 -20.92 -5.25 17.46
C GLN A 190 -19.66 -5.38 18.32
N ALA A 191 -18.82 -6.38 18.07
CA ALA A 191 -17.63 -6.64 18.86
C ALA A 191 -16.49 -5.64 18.55
N LYS A 192 -16.41 -5.13 17.32
CA LYS A 192 -15.35 -4.22 16.85
C LYS A 192 -15.85 -3.29 15.74
N GLU A 193 -15.15 -2.18 15.55
CA GLU A 193 -15.41 -1.25 14.44
C GLU A 193 -14.81 -1.77 13.12
N PHE A 194 -15.58 -1.72 12.03
CA PHE A 194 -15.16 -2.10 10.68
C PHE A 194 -15.37 -0.96 9.69
N HIS A 195 -14.47 -0.86 8.70
CA HIS A 195 -14.53 0.17 7.67
C HIS A 195 -14.95 -0.37 6.31
N VAL A 196 -14.64 -1.65 6.06
CA VAL A 196 -14.98 -2.33 4.82
C VAL A 196 -15.70 -3.63 5.14
N PHE A 197 -16.83 -3.86 4.48
CA PHE A 197 -17.54 -5.14 4.45
C PHE A 197 -17.38 -5.72 3.05
N HIS A 198 -16.78 -6.90 2.93
CA HIS A 198 -16.65 -7.61 1.67
C HIS A 198 -17.43 -8.91 1.77
N TYR A 199 -18.48 -9.03 0.96
CA TYR A 199 -19.27 -10.24 0.87
C TYR A 199 -18.85 -11.09 -0.34
N ILE A 200 -18.61 -12.37 -0.10
CA ILE A 200 -18.28 -13.38 -1.11
C ILE A 200 -19.36 -14.46 -1.02
N GLY A 201 -20.19 -14.60 -2.06
CA GLY A 201 -21.29 -15.56 -2.04
C GLY A 201 -22.27 -15.35 -3.18
N HIS A 202 -23.50 -15.81 -2.99
CA HIS A 202 -24.55 -15.73 -4.00
C HIS A 202 -25.55 -14.63 -3.69
N GLY A 203 -26.16 -14.07 -4.74
CA GLY A 203 -27.33 -13.22 -4.59
C GLY A 203 -28.48 -13.75 -5.43
N VAL A 204 -29.68 -13.29 -5.09
CA VAL A 204 -30.91 -13.64 -5.79
C VAL A 204 -31.74 -12.38 -5.94
N HIS A 205 -32.37 -12.20 -7.09
CA HIS A 205 -33.35 -11.12 -7.26
C HIS A 205 -34.73 -11.68 -7.60
N PRO A 206 -35.61 -11.81 -6.60
CA PRO A 206 -36.98 -12.22 -6.86
C PRO A 206 -37.67 -11.22 -7.79
N ALA A 207 -38.41 -11.70 -8.78
CA ALA A 207 -39.11 -10.86 -9.75
C ALA A 207 -40.00 -9.81 -9.06
N GLY A 208 -39.74 -8.52 -9.33
CA GLY A 208 -40.47 -7.40 -8.74
C GLY A 208 -40.18 -7.14 -7.25
N GLY A 209 -39.15 -7.78 -6.67
CA GLY A 209 -38.75 -7.66 -5.28
C GLY A 209 -37.46 -6.86 -5.07
N VAL A 210 -37.02 -6.80 -3.81
CA VAL A 210 -35.70 -6.27 -3.44
C VAL A 210 -34.65 -7.36 -3.70
N GLY A 211 -33.40 -7.00 -4.01
CA GLY A 211 -32.32 -7.99 -4.10
C GLY A 211 -32.09 -8.71 -2.77
N HIS A 212 -31.66 -9.96 -2.82
CA HIS A 212 -31.31 -10.81 -1.68
C HIS A 212 -29.85 -11.27 -1.77
N LEU A 213 -29.24 -11.52 -0.61
CA LEU A 213 -27.97 -12.24 -0.49
C LEU A 213 -28.22 -13.57 0.23
N ASP A 214 -27.60 -14.63 -0.25
CA ASP A 214 -27.70 -15.95 0.35
C ASP A 214 -26.67 -16.08 1.46
N LEU A 215 -27.13 -16.12 2.70
CA LEU A 215 -26.28 -16.32 3.87
C LEU A 215 -26.28 -17.78 4.30
N THR A 216 -25.31 -18.14 5.13
CA THR A 216 -25.29 -19.45 5.76
C THR A 216 -26.25 -19.40 6.95
N ALA A 217 -27.16 -20.37 7.08
CA ALA A 217 -28.02 -20.49 8.24
C ALA A 217 -27.20 -20.79 9.51
N GLU A 218 -27.84 -20.67 10.67
CA GLU A 218 -27.18 -20.92 11.97
C GLU A 218 -26.74 -22.39 12.16
N ASP A 219 -27.24 -23.30 11.33
CA ASP A 219 -26.76 -24.69 11.28
C ASP A 219 -25.39 -24.85 10.61
N GLY A 220 -24.89 -23.78 9.96
CA GLY A 220 -23.58 -23.73 9.31
C GLY A 220 -23.56 -24.30 7.90
N THR A 221 -24.67 -24.83 7.38
CA THR A 221 -24.71 -25.54 6.08
C THR A 221 -25.83 -25.11 5.17
N THR A 222 -27.00 -24.72 5.69
CA THR A 222 -28.18 -24.46 4.84
C THR A 222 -28.19 -23.02 4.32
N VAL A 223 -28.79 -22.79 3.15
CA VAL A 223 -29.04 -21.44 2.61
C VAL A 223 -30.08 -20.70 3.46
N SER A 224 -29.75 -19.49 3.88
CA SER A 224 -30.68 -18.51 4.46
C SER A 224 -30.67 -17.25 3.60
N SER A 225 -31.59 -17.17 2.62
CA SER A 225 -31.71 -16.00 1.76
C SER A 225 -32.27 -14.80 2.53
N ARG A 226 -31.57 -13.66 2.50
CA ARG A 226 -31.92 -12.44 3.25
C ARG A 226 -32.04 -11.27 2.31
N SER A 227 -33.05 -10.44 2.51
CA SER A 227 -33.23 -9.23 1.72
C SER A 227 -32.07 -8.26 1.96
N ALA A 228 -31.76 -7.46 0.94
CA ALA A 228 -30.73 -6.44 1.05
C ALA A 228 -31.04 -5.43 2.17
N ASP A 229 -32.32 -5.11 2.39
CA ASP A 229 -32.75 -4.19 3.45
C ASP A 229 -32.49 -4.77 4.86
N GLU A 230 -32.70 -6.08 5.07
CA GLU A 230 -32.37 -6.75 6.35
C GLU A 230 -30.88 -6.66 6.67
N ILE A 231 -30.03 -6.96 5.68
CA ILE A 231 -28.57 -6.89 5.84
C ILE A 231 -28.13 -5.45 6.03
N ALA A 232 -28.65 -4.54 5.22
CA ALA A 232 -28.33 -3.11 5.28
C ALA A 232 -28.69 -2.51 6.65
N ALA A 233 -29.79 -2.95 7.29
CA ALA A 233 -30.15 -2.53 8.64
C ALA A 233 -29.10 -2.94 9.69
N ILE A 234 -28.48 -4.11 9.54
CA ILE A 234 -27.39 -4.56 10.42
C ILE A 234 -26.12 -3.75 10.15
N LEU A 235 -25.76 -3.55 8.88
CA LEU A 235 -24.57 -2.78 8.50
C LEU A 235 -24.69 -1.31 8.92
N ALA A 236 -25.90 -0.72 8.86
CA ALA A 236 -26.16 0.66 9.27
C ALA A 236 -25.84 0.92 10.75
N ALA A 237 -25.90 -0.12 11.60
CA ALA A 237 -25.54 -0.05 13.01
C ALA A 237 -24.03 0.18 13.23
N SER A 238 -23.20 0.04 12.19
CA SER A 238 -21.76 0.33 12.22
C SER A 238 -21.45 1.66 11.53
N PRO A 239 -21.39 2.79 12.26
CA PRO A 239 -21.16 4.12 11.68
C PRO A 239 -19.78 4.29 11.04
N SER A 240 -18.81 3.44 11.40
CA SER A 240 -17.47 3.44 10.82
C SER A 240 -17.39 2.76 9.45
N LEU A 241 -18.45 2.06 9.01
CA LEU A 241 -18.47 1.37 7.72
C LEU A 241 -18.55 2.37 6.58
N ARG A 242 -17.56 2.35 5.69
CA ARG A 242 -17.42 3.29 4.58
C ARG A 242 -17.58 2.65 3.20
N LEU A 243 -17.31 1.35 3.11
CA LEU A 243 -17.35 0.59 1.86
C LEU A 243 -17.99 -0.77 2.05
N ALA A 244 -18.87 -1.13 1.13
CA ALA A 244 -19.23 -2.53 0.88
C ALA A 244 -18.69 -2.98 -0.48
N VAL A 245 -18.14 -4.19 -0.54
CA VAL A 245 -17.77 -4.87 -1.79
C VAL A 245 -18.63 -6.13 -1.87
N LEU A 246 -19.47 -6.20 -2.89
CA LEU A 246 -20.42 -7.29 -3.11
C LEU A 246 -19.95 -8.11 -4.29
N ASN A 247 -19.15 -9.13 -4.00
CA ASN A 247 -18.77 -10.13 -4.99
C ASN A 247 -19.79 -11.28 -4.94
N CYS A 248 -20.96 -11.01 -5.50
CA CYS A 248 -22.05 -11.95 -5.56
C CYS A 248 -22.87 -11.72 -6.82
N CYS A 249 -23.36 -12.82 -7.39
CA CYS A 249 -24.05 -12.80 -8.67
C CYS A 249 -25.36 -13.60 -8.59
N ASP A 250 -26.25 -13.35 -9.53
CA ASP A 250 -27.59 -13.94 -9.57
C ASP A 250 -27.51 -15.44 -9.87
N SER A 251 -28.00 -16.27 -8.94
CA SER A 251 -28.17 -17.72 -9.12
C SER A 251 -29.47 -18.09 -9.83
N ALA A 252 -30.35 -17.12 -10.14
CA ALA A 252 -31.60 -17.37 -10.82
C ALA A 252 -31.38 -17.49 -12.34
N VAL A 253 -31.47 -18.73 -12.83
CA VAL A 253 -31.85 -19.00 -14.22
C VAL A 253 -33.19 -18.31 -14.48
N SER A 254 -33.16 -17.13 -15.09
CA SER A 254 -34.32 -16.51 -15.72
C SER A 254 -33.96 -16.24 -17.17
N ASP A 255 -34.52 -17.07 -18.05
CA ASP A 255 -34.52 -16.86 -19.49
C ASP A 255 -34.86 -15.39 -19.80
N GLY A 256 -33.98 -14.73 -20.55
CA GLY A 256 -34.00 -13.29 -20.78
C GLY A 256 -35.39 -12.74 -21.10
N SER A 257 -36.01 -12.10 -20.09
CA SER A 257 -37.19 -11.25 -20.24
C SER A 257 -37.52 -10.55 -18.92
N ASP A 258 -36.59 -9.74 -18.42
CA ASP A 258 -36.85 -8.44 -17.79
C ASP A 258 -35.49 -7.87 -17.40
N GLY A 259 -35.04 -6.83 -18.13
CA GLY A 259 -33.67 -6.34 -18.13
C GLY A 259 -33.20 -5.61 -16.87
N SER A 260 -33.89 -5.75 -15.73
CA SER A 260 -33.56 -5.02 -14.50
C SER A 260 -32.29 -5.53 -13.84
N ASP A 261 -31.34 -4.65 -13.54
CA ASP A 261 -30.11 -4.98 -12.79
C ASP A 261 -30.44 -5.43 -11.34
N PRO A 262 -30.29 -6.73 -11.02
CA PRO A 262 -30.75 -7.29 -9.75
C PRO A 262 -30.01 -6.76 -8.52
N PHE A 263 -28.73 -6.36 -8.69
CA PHE A 263 -27.86 -5.86 -7.62
C PHE A 263 -27.83 -4.34 -7.53
N ALA A 264 -28.30 -3.62 -8.55
CA ALA A 264 -28.62 -2.20 -8.40
C ALA A 264 -29.57 -1.99 -7.20
N GLY A 265 -30.52 -2.92 -6.98
CA GLY A 265 -31.38 -2.94 -5.80
C GLY A 265 -30.63 -3.13 -4.48
N THR A 266 -29.69 -4.09 -4.42
CA THR A 266 -28.89 -4.39 -3.22
C THR A 266 -27.90 -3.27 -2.89
N ALA A 267 -27.13 -2.81 -3.88
CA ALA A 267 -26.20 -1.70 -3.72
C ALA A 267 -26.93 -0.41 -3.34
N ALA A 268 -28.08 -0.14 -3.95
CA ALA A 268 -28.91 1.00 -3.58
C ALA A 268 -29.48 0.86 -2.15
N ALA A 269 -29.86 -0.34 -1.69
CA ALA A 269 -30.30 -0.56 -0.31
C ALA A 269 -29.18 -0.25 0.70
N PHE A 270 -27.96 -0.69 0.42
CA PHE A 270 -26.78 -0.44 1.25
C PHE A 270 -26.43 1.05 1.30
N VAL A 271 -26.47 1.73 0.16
CA VAL A 271 -26.29 3.19 0.10
C VAL A 271 -27.39 3.92 0.86
N ARG A 272 -28.67 3.58 0.67
CA ARG A 272 -29.81 4.17 1.40
C ARG A 272 -29.69 3.98 2.92
N ALA A 273 -29.13 2.85 3.35
CA ALA A 273 -28.87 2.55 4.75
C ALA A 273 -27.66 3.31 5.34
N GLY A 274 -26.99 4.11 4.52
CA GLY A 274 -25.94 5.03 4.95
C GLY A 274 -24.51 4.50 4.77
N ILE A 275 -24.31 3.47 3.93
CA ILE A 275 -22.97 3.05 3.51
C ILE A 275 -22.51 3.97 2.35
N PRO A 276 -21.42 4.75 2.53
CA PRO A 276 -20.98 5.75 1.57
C PRO A 276 -20.73 5.23 0.14
N ALA A 277 -20.05 4.08 0.03
CA ALA A 277 -19.67 3.50 -1.25
C ALA A 277 -19.98 2.01 -1.29
N VAL A 278 -20.48 1.53 -2.43
CA VAL A 278 -20.71 0.11 -2.68
C VAL A 278 -20.15 -0.25 -4.05
N VAL A 279 -19.23 -1.22 -4.08
CA VAL A 279 -18.83 -1.90 -5.32
C VAL A 279 -19.71 -3.14 -5.45
N ALA A 280 -20.39 -3.30 -6.58
CA ALA A 280 -21.27 -4.43 -6.84
C ALA A 280 -21.09 -4.95 -8.25
N MET A 281 -21.27 -6.26 -8.43
CA MET A 281 -21.20 -6.89 -9.74
C MET A 281 -22.58 -6.92 -10.38
N ARG A 282 -22.69 -6.42 -11.61
CA ARG A 282 -23.93 -6.36 -12.41
C ARG A 282 -24.31 -7.70 -13.03
N ARG A 283 -23.35 -8.61 -13.13
CA ARG A 283 -23.48 -9.98 -13.66
C ARG A 283 -22.42 -10.88 -13.04
N ALA A 284 -22.63 -12.19 -13.20
CA ALA A 284 -21.65 -13.24 -12.91
C ALA A 284 -20.25 -12.86 -13.44
N ILE A 285 -19.29 -12.80 -12.51
CA ILE A 285 -17.86 -12.85 -12.83
C ILE A 285 -17.31 -14.20 -12.38
N THR A 286 -16.27 -14.67 -13.05
CA THR A 286 -15.58 -15.91 -12.70
C THR A 286 -14.76 -15.74 -11.43
N ASP A 287 -14.48 -16.85 -10.72
CA ASP A 287 -13.60 -16.83 -9.53
C ASP A 287 -12.21 -16.25 -9.86
N THR A 288 -11.69 -16.51 -11.07
CA THR A 288 -10.43 -15.91 -11.53
C THR A 288 -10.53 -14.39 -11.69
N ALA A 289 -11.66 -13.88 -12.20
CA ALA A 289 -11.90 -12.44 -12.29
C ALA A 289 -12.07 -11.80 -10.92
N ALA A 290 -12.77 -12.47 -9.99
CA ALA A 290 -12.92 -12.03 -8.60
C ALA A 290 -11.56 -11.85 -7.91
N VAL A 291 -10.69 -12.86 -8.01
CA VAL A 291 -9.32 -12.82 -7.48
C VAL A 291 -8.52 -11.67 -8.10
N ALA A 292 -8.52 -11.57 -9.43
CA ALA A 292 -7.78 -10.51 -10.14
C ALA A 292 -8.30 -9.10 -9.78
N PHE A 293 -9.61 -8.95 -9.62
CA PHE A 293 -10.23 -7.70 -9.20
C PHE A 293 -9.81 -7.34 -7.79
N ALA A 294 -9.99 -8.26 -6.83
CA ALA A 294 -9.75 -8.01 -5.41
C ALA A 294 -8.28 -7.66 -5.13
N ASP A 295 -7.33 -8.34 -5.78
CA ASP A 295 -5.90 -8.05 -5.66
C ASP A 295 -5.58 -6.59 -6.03
N GLU A 296 -5.92 -6.18 -7.25
CA GLU A 296 -5.60 -4.83 -7.75
C GLU A 296 -6.47 -3.75 -7.10
N PHE A 297 -7.70 -4.09 -6.69
CA PHE A 297 -8.60 -3.18 -5.98
C PHE A 297 -8.04 -2.79 -4.61
N TYR A 298 -7.72 -3.76 -3.75
CA TYR A 298 -7.21 -3.46 -2.40
C TYR A 298 -5.81 -2.85 -2.43
N ALA A 299 -4.98 -3.29 -3.38
CA ALA A 299 -3.70 -2.63 -3.70
C ALA A 299 -3.88 -1.14 -3.93
N THR A 300 -4.71 -0.81 -4.92
CA THR A 300 -4.89 0.57 -5.35
C THR A 300 -5.61 1.39 -4.30
N LEU A 301 -6.54 0.80 -3.53
CA LEU A 301 -7.26 1.49 -2.46
C LEU A 301 -6.32 2.05 -1.39
N ILE A 302 -5.32 1.28 -0.95
CA ILE A 302 -4.33 1.76 0.02
C ILE A 302 -3.46 2.83 -0.64
N GLU A 303 -2.93 2.52 -1.82
CA GLU A 303 -1.95 3.40 -2.44
C GLU A 303 -2.53 4.68 -3.06
N SER A 304 -3.86 4.78 -3.20
CA SER A 304 -4.59 5.99 -3.60
C SER A 304 -5.00 6.86 -2.41
N GLY A 305 -4.61 6.49 -1.18
CA GLY A 305 -5.04 7.18 0.03
C GLY A 305 -6.54 7.01 0.30
N GLY A 306 -7.09 5.83 -0.02
CA GLY A 306 -8.46 5.45 0.29
C GLY A 306 -9.50 5.89 -0.74
N LEU A 307 -9.09 6.37 -1.91
CA LEU A 307 -10.01 6.69 -3.01
C LEU A 307 -10.49 5.38 -3.66
N VAL A 308 -11.81 5.20 -3.72
CA VAL A 308 -12.46 3.99 -4.24
C VAL A 308 -12.48 3.99 -5.78
N GLU A 309 -12.63 5.16 -6.39
CA GLU A 309 -12.69 5.35 -7.84
C GLU A 309 -11.46 4.83 -8.58
N PRO A 310 -10.21 5.23 -8.22
CA PRO A 310 -9.04 4.70 -8.91
C PRO A 310 -8.88 3.20 -8.62
N ALA A 311 -9.32 2.71 -7.46
CA ALA A 311 -9.28 1.30 -7.11
C ALA A 311 -10.21 0.47 -8.00
N VAL A 312 -11.44 0.92 -8.24
CA VAL A 312 -12.37 0.29 -9.19
C VAL A 312 -11.82 0.37 -10.62
N ALA A 313 -11.32 1.53 -11.06
CA ALA A 313 -10.77 1.69 -12.40
C ALA A 313 -9.59 0.74 -12.66
N ARG A 314 -8.68 0.60 -11.67
CA ARG A 314 -7.55 -0.32 -11.74
C ARG A 314 -7.97 -1.78 -11.68
N GLY A 315 -8.90 -2.15 -10.80
CA GLY A 315 -9.47 -3.49 -10.78
C GLY A 315 -10.08 -3.87 -12.14
N ARG A 316 -10.89 -2.99 -12.74
CA ARG A 316 -11.42 -3.21 -14.10
C ARG A 316 -10.32 -3.35 -15.15
N ALA A 317 -9.26 -2.53 -15.07
CA ALA A 317 -8.13 -2.63 -15.97
C ALA A 317 -7.37 -3.96 -15.83
N ALA A 318 -7.24 -4.50 -14.62
CA ALA A 318 -6.67 -5.82 -14.39
C ALA A 318 -7.50 -6.93 -15.05
N LEU A 319 -8.83 -6.83 -14.96
CA LEU A 319 -9.74 -7.78 -15.62
C LEU A 319 -9.60 -7.71 -17.14
N LEU A 320 -9.63 -6.51 -17.72
CA LEU A 320 -9.45 -6.32 -19.17
C LEU A 320 -8.10 -6.86 -19.66
N ALA A 321 -7.05 -6.73 -18.85
CA ALA A 321 -5.70 -7.20 -19.18
C ALA A 321 -5.51 -8.72 -19.03
N ALA A 322 -6.44 -9.42 -18.37
CA ALA A 322 -6.38 -10.86 -18.21
C ALA A 322 -6.70 -11.60 -19.52
N ASP A 323 -6.29 -12.87 -19.59
CA ASP A 323 -6.53 -13.70 -20.77
C ASP A 323 -7.94 -14.31 -20.77
N GLY A 324 -8.45 -14.61 -21.97
CA GLY A 324 -9.67 -15.38 -22.16
C GLY A 324 -10.95 -14.64 -21.69
N PRO A 325 -11.95 -15.36 -21.14
CA PRO A 325 -13.28 -14.79 -20.84
C PRO A 325 -13.24 -13.66 -19.80
N VAL A 326 -12.26 -13.68 -18.88
CA VAL A 326 -12.06 -12.66 -17.83
C VAL A 326 -11.95 -11.25 -18.42
N SER A 327 -11.31 -11.12 -19.60
CA SER A 327 -11.15 -9.84 -20.31
C SER A 327 -12.47 -9.13 -20.67
N THR A 328 -13.61 -9.84 -20.63
CA THR A 328 -14.93 -9.30 -20.95
C THR A 328 -15.79 -9.00 -19.70
N GLU A 329 -15.29 -9.39 -18.52
CA GLU A 329 -16.02 -9.30 -17.25
C GLU A 329 -15.77 -7.96 -16.54
N TRP A 330 -14.79 -7.17 -16.97
CA TRP A 330 -14.44 -5.87 -16.35
C TRP A 330 -15.63 -4.90 -16.24
N SER A 331 -16.53 -4.90 -17.24
CA SER A 331 -17.70 -4.02 -17.28
C SER A 331 -18.86 -4.50 -16.41
N ALA A 332 -18.72 -5.67 -15.77
CA ALA A 332 -19.64 -6.15 -14.74
C ALA A 332 -19.48 -5.39 -13.43
N VAL A 333 -18.29 -4.86 -13.12
CA VAL A 333 -18.04 -4.19 -11.83
C VAL A 333 -18.62 -2.78 -11.87
N ALA A 334 -19.58 -2.45 -10.99
CA ALA A 334 -20.17 -1.12 -10.85
C ALA A 334 -19.82 -0.45 -9.51
N LEU A 335 -19.74 0.88 -9.50
CA LEU A 335 -19.51 1.67 -8.29
C LEU A 335 -20.74 2.53 -8.00
N HIS A 336 -21.31 2.37 -6.81
CA HIS A 336 -22.44 3.13 -6.30
C HIS A 336 -21.98 4.06 -5.18
N LEU A 337 -22.43 5.33 -5.22
CA LEU A 337 -22.17 6.33 -4.18
C LEU A 337 -23.49 6.98 -3.70
N GLY A 338 -23.53 7.39 -2.45
CA GLY A 338 -24.63 8.20 -1.90
C GLY A 338 -24.62 9.65 -2.37
N SER A 339 -25.81 10.24 -2.55
CA SER A 339 -26.00 11.61 -3.06
C SER A 339 -25.48 12.74 -2.17
N SER A 340 -25.25 12.47 -0.88
CA SER A 340 -24.86 13.45 0.14
C SER A 340 -23.37 13.43 0.49
N ILE A 341 -22.54 12.84 -0.39
CA ILE A 341 -21.15 12.51 -0.10
C ILE A 341 -20.21 13.40 -0.90
N SER A 342 -19.54 14.33 -0.22
CA SER A 342 -18.37 15.02 -0.79
C SER A 342 -17.24 14.03 -1.09
N ALA A 343 -16.33 14.35 -2.01
CA ALA A 343 -15.21 13.46 -2.37
C ALA A 343 -14.41 12.94 -1.16
N ASP A 344 -14.30 13.70 -0.08
CA ASP A 344 -13.61 13.28 1.15
C ASP A 344 -14.45 12.35 2.04
N GLN A 345 -15.77 12.39 1.95
CA GLN A 345 -16.67 11.48 2.65
C GLN A 345 -16.80 10.10 1.99
N ALA A 346 -16.33 9.93 0.75
CA ALA A 346 -16.21 8.60 0.12
C ALA A 346 -14.88 7.89 0.45
N ARG A 347 -13.89 8.62 1.01
CA ARG A 347 -12.58 8.05 1.30
C ARG A 347 -12.63 7.01 2.40
N ILE A 348 -11.93 5.91 2.15
CA ILE A 348 -11.71 4.87 3.14
C ILE A 348 -10.53 5.29 4.03
N PRO A 349 -10.66 5.20 5.36
CA PRO A 349 -9.59 5.54 6.30
C PRO A 349 -8.48 4.48 6.23
N VAL A 350 -7.62 4.58 5.21
CA VAL A 350 -6.48 3.67 5.00
C VAL A 350 -5.23 4.19 5.73
N PRO A 351 -4.28 3.32 6.08
CA PRO A 351 -3.01 3.77 6.64
C PRO A 351 -2.26 4.65 5.64
N GLY A 352 -1.69 5.77 6.12
CA GLY A 352 -0.79 6.58 5.30
C GLY A 352 0.40 5.74 4.83
N LEU A 353 0.84 5.94 3.58
CA LEU A 353 1.94 5.18 2.99
C LEU A 353 3.09 6.13 2.62
N ASP A 354 4.16 6.09 3.41
CA ASP A 354 5.29 7.00 3.28
C ASP A 354 6.37 6.36 2.39
N ARG A 355 6.77 7.05 1.31
CA ARG A 355 7.68 6.48 0.28
C ARG A 355 9.14 6.91 0.43
N ASP A 356 9.38 7.95 1.20
CA ASP A 356 10.67 8.62 1.34
C ASP A 356 11.31 8.35 2.71
N VAL A 357 10.87 7.31 3.42
CA VAL A 357 11.43 6.98 4.74
C VAL A 357 12.92 6.63 4.60
N ARG A 358 13.72 7.20 5.50
CA ARG A 358 15.16 7.04 5.60
C ARG A 358 15.52 6.57 7.01
N PHE A 359 16.54 5.72 7.07
CA PHE A 359 17.10 5.21 8.31
C PHE A 359 18.49 5.79 8.51
N THR A 360 18.67 6.56 9.57
CA THR A 360 19.94 7.20 9.91
C THR A 360 20.52 6.55 11.15
N VAL A 361 21.78 6.15 11.08
CA VAL A 361 22.53 5.57 12.19
C VAL A 361 23.73 6.45 12.49
N SER A 362 23.92 6.79 13.76
CA SER A 362 25.05 7.60 14.22
C SER A 362 25.73 6.99 15.42
N HIS A 363 27.05 6.91 15.40
CA HIS A 363 27.87 6.40 16.50
C HIS A 363 29.19 7.20 16.62
N PRO A 364 29.95 7.07 17.73
CA PRO A 364 31.28 7.67 17.83
C PRO A 364 32.18 7.19 16.69
N ALA A 365 33.00 8.07 16.15
CA ALA A 365 33.90 7.75 15.04
C ALA A 365 34.91 6.64 15.40
N ALA A 366 35.26 6.52 16.68
CA ALA A 366 36.06 5.42 17.20
C ALA A 366 35.53 4.96 18.56
N LEU A 367 35.31 3.66 18.70
CA LEU A 367 34.90 3.02 19.94
C LEU A 367 36.09 2.83 20.88
N ARG A 368 35.86 3.11 22.17
CA ARG A 368 36.83 2.78 23.22
C ARG A 368 36.70 1.29 23.61
N PRO A 369 37.80 0.51 23.60
CA PRO A 369 37.78 -0.88 24.02
C PRO A 369 37.20 -1.02 25.43
N THR A 370 36.35 -2.01 25.65
CA THR A 370 35.68 -2.36 26.92
C THR A 370 34.69 -1.34 27.48
N VAL A 371 34.53 -0.19 26.82
CA VAL A 371 33.56 0.84 27.19
C VAL A 371 32.27 0.65 26.39
N TRP A 372 31.12 0.79 27.06
CA TRP A 372 29.83 0.86 26.38
C TRP A 372 29.64 2.25 25.80
N GLU A 373 29.46 2.33 24.49
CA GLU A 373 29.25 3.58 23.77
C GLU A 373 27.95 3.58 22.99
N PRO A 374 27.25 4.73 22.92
CA PRO A 374 25.94 4.79 22.30
C PRO A 374 26.01 4.78 20.77
N MET A 375 25.07 4.08 20.15
CA MET A 375 24.73 4.17 18.74
C MET A 375 23.25 4.55 18.65
N LEU A 376 22.97 5.67 18.00
CA LEU A 376 21.62 6.17 17.76
C LEU A 376 21.12 5.66 16.42
N PHE A 377 19.85 5.24 16.38
CA PHE A 377 19.12 4.92 15.17
C PHE A 377 17.91 5.85 15.06
N PHE A 378 17.63 6.32 13.86
CA PHE A 378 16.46 7.12 13.52
C PHE A 378 15.76 6.54 12.30
N ALA A 379 14.43 6.47 12.33
CA ALA A 379 13.59 6.41 11.14
C ALA A 379 12.89 7.76 10.97
N HIS A 380 12.97 8.34 9.78
CA HIS A 380 12.44 9.68 9.49
C HIS A 380 12.21 9.88 7.99
N HIS A 381 11.47 10.92 7.61
CA HIS A 381 11.33 11.33 6.22
C HIS A 381 12.64 11.88 5.65
N GLY A 382 12.97 11.43 4.44
CA GLY A 382 14.16 11.85 3.69
C GLY A 382 13.94 13.13 2.88
N GLU A 383 12.69 13.48 2.59
CA GLU A 383 12.26 14.73 1.95
C GLU A 383 11.51 15.63 2.94
N ARG A 384 11.22 16.87 2.52
CA ARG A 384 10.40 17.78 3.34
C ARG A 384 8.95 17.38 3.24
N ILE A 385 8.32 17.21 4.40
CA ILE A 385 6.91 16.86 4.49
C ILE A 385 6.08 18.06 4.91
N THR A 386 4.83 18.09 4.48
CA THR A 386 3.84 19.03 5.02
C THR A 386 2.97 18.25 6.00
N THR A 387 2.94 18.70 7.26
CA THR A 387 2.11 18.10 8.31
C THR A 387 0.63 18.34 8.03
N GLU A 388 -0.25 17.64 8.75
CA GLU A 388 -1.71 17.87 8.69
C GLU A 388 -2.09 19.33 9.04
N SER A 389 -1.26 20.01 9.85
CA SER A 389 -1.42 21.43 10.18
C SER A 389 -0.92 22.39 9.10
N GLY A 390 -0.46 21.89 7.95
CA GLY A 390 0.07 22.69 6.85
C GLY A 390 1.50 23.21 7.07
N VAL A 391 2.21 22.71 8.08
CA VAL A 391 3.57 23.13 8.39
C VAL A 391 4.56 22.27 7.62
N VAL A 392 5.48 22.91 6.91
CA VAL A 392 6.57 22.19 6.22
C VAL A 392 7.68 21.88 7.22
N VAL A 393 7.99 20.59 7.38
CA VAL A 393 8.99 20.07 8.32
C VAL A 393 10.10 19.35 7.56
N ASP A 394 11.34 19.58 7.98
CA ASP A 394 12.54 18.92 7.48
C ASP A 394 13.08 17.98 8.57
N GLN A 395 12.57 16.75 8.59
CA GLN A 395 12.93 15.78 9.62
C GLN A 395 14.40 15.35 9.53
N SER A 396 15.02 15.43 8.34
CA SER A 396 16.45 15.11 8.18
C SER A 396 17.33 16.14 8.90
N ALA A 397 17.01 17.44 8.79
CA ALA A 397 17.72 18.48 9.52
C ALA A 397 17.56 18.35 11.05
N GLU A 398 16.34 18.03 11.51
CA GLU A 398 16.07 17.79 12.93
C GLU A 398 16.88 16.60 13.48
N VAL A 399 16.99 15.50 12.73
CA VAL A 399 17.84 14.35 13.10
C VAL A 399 19.30 14.75 13.22
N GLU A 400 19.83 15.55 12.28
CA GLU A 400 21.20 16.05 12.37
C GLU A 400 21.43 16.86 13.65
N ASP A 401 20.48 17.71 14.02
CA ASP A 401 20.57 18.54 15.22
C ASP A 401 20.46 17.71 16.51
N GLN A 402 19.61 16.68 16.54
CA GLN A 402 19.55 15.72 17.64
C GLN A 402 20.86 14.93 17.80
N VAL A 403 21.48 14.51 16.70
CA VAL A 403 22.79 13.83 16.70
C VAL A 403 23.86 14.75 17.27
N LYS A 404 23.95 16.00 16.79
CA LYS A 404 24.90 17.01 17.29
C LYS A 404 24.68 17.29 18.78
N ALA A 405 23.43 17.43 19.21
CA ALA A 405 23.08 17.69 20.61
C ALA A 405 23.47 16.51 21.52
N PHE A 406 23.30 15.27 21.06
CA PHE A 406 23.58 14.08 21.86
C PHE A 406 25.09 13.80 21.99
N PHE A 407 25.85 13.86 20.89
CA PHE A 407 27.29 13.55 20.91
C PHE A 407 28.18 14.76 21.25
N GLY A 408 27.64 15.99 21.14
CA GLY A 408 28.35 17.22 21.43
C GLY A 408 29.57 17.40 20.53
N ALA A 409 30.75 17.57 21.15
CA ALA A 409 32.02 17.72 20.44
C ALA A 409 32.68 16.38 20.05
N THR A 410 32.08 15.25 20.39
CA THR A 410 32.63 13.92 20.06
C THR A 410 32.55 13.71 18.55
N PRO A 411 33.66 13.35 17.86
CA PRO A 411 33.59 12.99 16.45
C PRO A 411 32.63 11.82 16.23
N THR A 412 31.70 11.96 15.29
CA THR A 412 30.69 10.95 14.97
C THR A 412 30.85 10.46 13.53
N ALA A 413 30.52 9.19 13.33
CA ALA A 413 30.27 8.62 12.01
C ALA A 413 28.76 8.42 11.86
N THR A 414 28.22 8.86 10.73
CA THR A 414 26.79 8.82 10.43
C THR A 414 26.57 8.23 9.05
N THR A 415 25.68 7.25 8.96
CA THR A 415 25.24 6.60 7.72
C THR A 415 23.73 6.76 7.60
N ALA A 416 23.25 7.11 6.41
CA ALA A 416 21.82 7.19 6.14
C ALA A 416 21.44 6.39 4.89
N THR A 417 20.46 5.50 5.03
CA THR A 417 20.01 4.59 3.97
C THR A 417 18.51 4.75 3.75
N PRO A 418 18.02 4.94 2.51
CA PRO A 418 16.58 4.97 2.25
C PRO A 418 15.97 3.58 2.51
N SER A 419 14.70 3.55 2.89
CA SER A 419 13.96 2.29 2.85
C SER A 419 13.90 1.77 1.42
N SER A 420 14.01 0.45 1.27
CA SER A 420 13.90 -0.22 -0.04
C SER A 420 12.49 -0.15 -0.63
N GLN A 421 11.48 0.20 0.18
CA GLN A 421 10.08 0.27 -0.22
C GLN A 421 9.29 1.28 0.63
N PRO A 422 8.06 1.63 0.23
CA PRO A 422 7.17 2.43 1.07
C PRO A 422 6.84 1.74 2.39
N LEU A 423 6.69 2.53 3.46
CA LEU A 423 6.31 2.05 4.78
C LEU A 423 4.94 2.58 5.18
N PRO A 424 4.01 1.70 5.56
CA PRO A 424 2.72 2.16 6.07
C PRO A 424 2.87 2.72 7.48
N ARG A 425 2.15 3.80 7.78
CA ARG A 425 1.99 4.30 9.14
C ARG A 425 1.30 3.23 9.98
N GLY A 426 1.82 2.99 11.17
CA GLY A 426 1.55 1.83 11.99
C GLY A 426 2.54 0.67 11.80
N ALA A 427 3.41 0.67 10.78
CA ALA A 427 4.37 -0.43 10.57
C ALA A 427 5.27 -0.66 11.79
N GLY A 428 5.30 -1.89 12.31
CA GLY A 428 6.25 -2.29 13.34
C GLY A 428 7.62 -2.55 12.72
N LEU A 429 8.60 -1.72 13.08
CA LEU A 429 9.99 -1.85 12.64
C LEU A 429 10.82 -2.56 13.71
N VAL A 430 11.60 -3.56 13.31
CA VAL A 430 12.60 -4.21 14.17
C VAL A 430 13.98 -3.89 13.66
N VAL A 431 14.79 -3.29 14.54
CA VAL A 431 16.15 -2.86 14.24
C VAL A 431 17.14 -3.76 14.95
N ARG A 432 18.08 -4.32 14.20
CA ARG A 432 19.08 -5.26 14.69
C ARG A 432 20.49 -4.91 14.21
N PRO A 433 21.38 -4.53 15.14
CA PRO A 433 22.80 -4.43 14.84
C PRO A 433 23.44 -5.82 14.60
N ASP A 434 24.25 -5.89 13.56
CA ASP A 434 24.96 -7.06 13.08
C ASP A 434 26.42 -6.74 12.85
N VAL A 435 27.15 -6.68 13.95
CA VAL A 435 28.55 -6.29 13.99
C VAL A 435 29.35 -7.43 14.61
N PRO A 436 30.21 -8.12 13.83
CA PRO A 436 31.05 -9.20 14.36
C PRO A 436 31.91 -8.73 15.53
N ASP A 437 31.99 -9.56 16.57
CA ASP A 437 32.88 -9.34 17.73
C ASP A 437 32.70 -8.01 18.47
N VAL A 438 31.54 -7.36 18.31
CA VAL A 438 31.11 -6.19 19.08
C VAL A 438 29.81 -6.54 19.79
N GLN A 439 29.79 -6.36 21.11
CA GLN A 439 28.60 -6.61 21.90
C GLN A 439 27.62 -5.46 21.74
N CYS A 440 26.33 -5.78 21.60
CA CYS A 440 25.26 -4.80 21.43
C CYS A 440 24.16 -5.00 22.48
N SER A 441 23.72 -3.93 23.14
CA SER A 441 22.64 -3.94 24.11
C SER A 441 21.64 -2.79 23.88
N PRO A 442 20.35 -3.07 23.64
CA PRO A 442 19.79 -4.41 23.43
C PRO A 442 20.32 -5.04 22.12
N ALA A 443 20.19 -6.36 21.96
CA ALA A 443 20.62 -7.03 20.72
C ALA A 443 19.74 -6.68 19.50
N GLN A 444 18.50 -6.27 19.78
CA GLN A 444 17.53 -5.72 18.82
C GLN A 444 16.54 -4.84 19.57
N ALA A 445 15.91 -3.90 18.89
CA ALA A 445 14.83 -3.08 19.43
C ALA A 445 13.73 -2.90 18.38
N ALA A 446 12.51 -2.60 18.83
CA ALA A 446 11.38 -2.39 17.94
C ALA A 446 10.77 -0.99 18.13
N VAL A 447 10.24 -0.42 17.05
CA VAL A 447 9.54 0.87 17.06
C VAL A 447 8.43 0.87 16.01
N THR A 448 7.33 1.57 16.27
CA THR A 448 6.26 1.75 15.28
C THR A 448 6.53 2.98 14.44
N TRP A 449 6.51 2.85 13.11
CA TRP A 449 6.57 3.98 12.19
C TRP A 449 5.23 4.72 12.18
N THR A 450 5.19 5.97 12.61
CA THR A 450 3.97 6.78 12.67
C THR A 450 3.92 7.89 11.62
N GLY A 451 5.01 8.11 10.88
CA GLY A 451 5.25 9.32 10.08
C GLY A 451 6.10 10.38 10.81
N GLU A 452 6.27 10.24 12.12
CA GLU A 452 7.13 11.10 12.93
C GLU A 452 8.52 10.48 13.13
N ILE A 453 9.49 11.31 13.52
CA ILE A 453 10.85 10.84 13.83
C ILE A 453 10.78 9.79 14.95
N ALA A 454 11.23 8.58 14.64
CA ALA A 454 11.34 7.49 15.59
C ALA A 454 12.80 7.24 15.93
N GLN A 455 13.15 7.31 17.23
CA GLN A 455 14.52 7.13 17.71
C GLN A 455 14.66 5.85 18.54
N LEU A 456 15.73 5.09 18.30
CA LEU A 456 16.18 3.98 19.13
C LEU A 456 17.64 4.21 19.55
N THR A 457 18.03 3.66 20.71
CA THR A 457 19.41 3.73 21.21
C THR A 457 19.92 2.33 21.49
N PHE A 458 21.12 2.05 21.01
CA PHE A 458 21.89 0.85 21.26
C PHE A 458 23.18 1.21 21.98
N LEU A 459 23.71 0.31 22.80
CA LEU A 459 25.04 0.41 23.40
C LEU A 459 25.94 -0.61 22.74
N LEU A 460 27.10 -0.18 22.23
CA LEU A 460 28.13 -0.98 21.60
C LEU A 460 29.32 -1.14 22.55
N ARG A 461 29.90 -2.33 22.62
CA ARG A 461 31.15 -2.58 23.35
C ARG A 461 32.04 -3.54 22.57
N ALA A 462 33.17 -3.02 22.10
CA ALA A 462 34.23 -3.82 21.51
C ALA A 462 35.17 -4.36 22.60
N GLY A 463 35.67 -5.58 22.46
CA GLY A 463 36.67 -6.12 23.38
C GLY A 463 38.07 -5.56 23.12
N THR A 464 39.02 -5.91 24.00
CA THR A 464 40.43 -5.46 23.89
C THR A 464 41.15 -6.09 22.70
N GLU A 465 40.73 -7.28 22.27
CA GLU A 465 41.26 -8.01 21.13
C GLU A 465 41.05 -7.29 19.79
N ARG A 466 40.13 -6.32 19.75
CA ARG A 466 39.85 -5.50 18.57
C ARG A 466 40.54 -4.13 18.61
N ALA A 467 41.30 -3.80 19.66
CA ALA A 467 42.00 -2.52 19.75
C ALA A 467 42.97 -2.31 18.56
N GLY A 468 42.89 -1.14 17.92
CA GLY A 468 43.65 -0.81 16.72
C GLY A 468 43.10 -1.41 15.41
N THR A 469 41.92 -2.04 15.43
CA THR A 469 41.28 -2.61 14.25
C THR A 469 40.03 -1.84 13.83
N THR A 470 39.61 -2.02 12.58
CA THR A 470 38.29 -1.61 12.09
C THR A 470 37.41 -2.84 11.94
N VAL A 471 36.19 -2.76 12.48
CA VAL A 471 35.17 -3.81 12.41
C VAL A 471 34.06 -3.34 11.47
N ASN A 472 33.77 -4.12 10.44
CA ASN A 472 32.67 -3.86 9.52
C ASN A 472 31.47 -4.75 9.86
N GLY A 473 30.29 -4.17 9.83
CA GLY A 473 29.02 -4.84 10.09
C GLY A 473 27.87 -4.08 9.43
N HIS A 474 26.66 -4.41 9.83
CA HIS A 474 25.45 -3.80 9.30
C HIS A 474 24.44 -3.55 10.40
N LEU A 475 23.59 -2.54 10.23
CA LEU A 475 22.35 -2.39 10.96
C LEU A 475 21.20 -2.77 10.02
N ARG A 476 20.44 -3.78 10.42
CA ARG A 476 19.33 -4.32 9.61
C ARG A 476 18.01 -3.85 10.18
N VAL A 477 17.14 -3.34 9.30
CA VAL A 477 15.80 -2.87 9.66
C VAL A 477 14.78 -3.75 8.98
N PHE A 478 13.86 -4.31 9.77
CA PHE A 478 12.82 -5.21 9.32
C PHE A 478 11.44 -4.59 9.55
N SER A 479 10.49 -4.81 8.63
CA SER A 479 9.05 -4.62 8.85
C SER A 479 8.39 -5.99 8.78
N GLY A 480 7.97 -6.53 9.93
CA GLY A 480 7.66 -7.97 10.03
C GLY A 480 8.86 -8.84 9.61
N PRO A 481 8.70 -9.82 8.70
CA PRO A 481 9.79 -10.61 8.12
C PRO A 481 10.55 -9.91 6.99
N LEU A 482 10.11 -8.74 6.51
CA LEU A 482 10.75 -8.08 5.39
C LEU A 482 11.94 -7.22 5.83
N LEU A 483 13.12 -7.43 5.22
CA LEU A 483 14.26 -6.52 5.34
C LEU A 483 14.01 -5.25 4.50
N VAL A 484 13.71 -4.14 5.17
CA VAL A 484 13.40 -2.85 4.54
C VAL A 484 14.60 -1.92 4.42
N ALA A 485 15.71 -2.22 5.10
CA ALA A 485 17.01 -1.59 4.88
C ALA A 485 18.16 -2.37 5.52
N GLU A 486 19.35 -2.21 4.94
CA GLU A 486 20.63 -2.64 5.52
C GLU A 486 21.59 -1.44 5.46
N ALA A 487 21.90 -0.85 6.62
CA ALA A 487 22.79 0.29 6.74
C ALA A 487 24.21 -0.20 7.12
N PRO A 488 25.25 0.08 6.32
CA PRO A 488 26.61 -0.35 6.65
C PRO A 488 27.13 0.36 7.91
N LEU A 489 27.82 -0.40 8.76
CA LEU A 489 28.48 0.07 9.98
C LEU A 489 29.99 -0.19 9.86
N THR A 490 30.78 0.86 10.02
CA THR A 490 32.24 0.78 10.07
C THR A 490 32.72 1.35 11.40
N LEU A 491 33.20 0.48 12.29
CA LEU A 491 33.56 0.82 13.65
C LEU A 491 35.08 0.72 13.84
N ALA A 492 35.75 1.87 13.95
CA ALA A 492 37.13 1.90 14.39
C ALA A 492 37.20 1.63 15.91
N VAL A 493 38.16 0.82 16.38
CA VAL A 493 38.33 0.51 17.80
C VAL A 493 39.71 0.97 18.27
N GLY A 494 39.77 1.77 19.34
CA GLY A 494 41.04 2.14 19.99
C GLY A 494 42.01 2.97 19.13
N GLY A 495 41.49 3.93 18.36
CA GLY A 495 42.31 4.88 17.58
C GLY A 495 42.72 4.42 16.19
N ALA A 496 42.17 3.29 15.71
CA ALA A 496 42.24 2.95 14.29
C ALA A 496 41.66 4.09 13.44
N GLU A 497 42.29 4.41 12.32
CA GLU A 497 41.67 5.29 11.34
C GLU A 497 40.50 4.52 10.71
N PRO A 498 39.27 5.06 10.72
CA PRO A 498 38.16 4.40 10.07
C PRO A 498 38.50 4.26 8.59
N ALA A 499 38.62 3.01 8.13
CA ALA A 499 38.78 2.74 6.71
C ALA A 499 37.61 3.39 5.95
N PRO A 500 37.84 3.96 4.76
CA PRO A 500 36.74 4.51 3.97
C PRO A 500 35.68 3.42 3.82
N PRO A 501 34.38 3.76 3.98
CA PRO A 501 33.31 2.79 3.89
C PRO A 501 33.44 2.07 2.55
N GLN A 502 33.64 0.75 2.60
CA GLN A 502 33.52 -0.05 1.41
C GLN A 502 32.04 -0.09 1.07
N GLU A 503 31.67 0.62 0.00
CA GLU A 503 30.37 0.46 -0.63
C GLU A 503 30.27 -0.97 -1.15
N HIS A 504 29.70 -1.86 -0.33
CA HIS A 504 29.10 -3.05 -0.87
C HIS A 504 27.80 -2.60 -1.54
N PRO A 505 27.60 -2.88 -2.84
CA PRO A 505 26.32 -2.64 -3.47
C PRO A 505 25.26 -3.27 -2.57
N VAL A 506 24.24 -2.51 -2.19
CA VAL A 506 22.97 -3.11 -1.77
C VAL A 506 22.49 -3.85 -3.01
N GLU A 507 22.86 -5.12 -3.14
CA GLU A 507 22.26 -5.99 -4.13
C GLU A 507 20.79 -5.97 -3.80
N ARG A 508 20.02 -5.25 -4.62
CA ARG A 508 18.58 -5.48 -4.73
C ARG A 508 18.46 -6.97 -4.94
N PHE A 509 18.06 -7.73 -3.92
CA PHE A 509 17.89 -9.17 -4.03
C PHE A 509 16.90 -9.40 -5.17
N ARG A 510 17.42 -9.84 -6.32
CA ARG A 510 16.64 -9.92 -7.57
C ARG A 510 16.22 -11.35 -7.87
N ARG A 511 16.70 -12.32 -7.09
CA ARG A 511 16.39 -13.76 -7.17
C ARG A 511 16.59 -14.44 -5.81
N ILE A 512 15.59 -14.38 -4.94
CA ILE A 512 15.63 -15.08 -3.64
C ILE A 512 15.14 -16.52 -3.80
N PHE A 513 15.93 -17.51 -3.40
CA PHE A 513 15.48 -18.91 -3.33
C PHE A 513 14.93 -19.23 -1.93
N PRO A 514 13.62 -19.51 -1.78
CA PRO A 514 13.07 -19.93 -0.49
C PRO A 514 13.25 -21.44 -0.25
N CYS A 515 13.85 -21.80 0.89
CA CYS A 515 13.94 -23.16 1.39
C CYS A 515 13.07 -23.31 2.64
N TYR A 516 12.01 -24.11 2.54
CA TYR A 516 11.02 -24.33 3.58
C TYR A 516 10.32 -25.68 3.41
N ALA A 517 9.76 -26.21 4.49
CA ALA A 517 8.93 -27.42 4.40
C ALA A 517 7.51 -27.06 3.92
N PRO A 518 6.81 -27.91 3.15
CA PRO A 518 5.45 -27.63 2.69
C PRO A 518 4.47 -27.23 3.81
N GLU A 519 4.66 -27.78 5.01
CA GLU A 519 3.87 -27.48 6.21
C GLU A 519 4.06 -26.04 6.71
N ASP A 520 5.17 -25.40 6.36
CA ASP A 520 5.44 -23.99 6.65
C ASP A 520 4.96 -23.05 5.53
N GLY A 521 4.33 -23.62 4.49
CA GLY A 521 3.92 -22.94 3.27
C GLY A 521 3.15 -21.66 3.52
N VAL A 522 2.13 -21.66 4.39
CA VAL A 522 1.32 -20.46 4.68
C VAL A 522 2.14 -19.32 5.30
N LEU A 523 3.13 -19.64 6.15
CA LEU A 523 3.99 -18.64 6.74
C LEU A 523 4.90 -18.04 5.67
N VAL A 524 5.56 -18.92 4.91
CA VAL A 524 6.53 -18.60 3.87
C VAL A 524 5.88 -17.88 2.70
N GLU A 525 4.71 -18.31 2.25
CA GLU A 525 3.90 -17.70 1.19
C GLU A 525 3.57 -16.26 1.50
N GLY A 526 3.31 -15.93 2.76
CA GLY A 526 3.14 -14.54 3.08
C GLY A 526 4.45 -13.78 3.31
N VAL A 527 5.61 -14.43 3.48
CA VAL A 527 6.92 -13.75 3.36
C VAL A 527 7.22 -13.52 1.87
N VAL A 528 6.80 -14.48 1.05
CA VAL A 528 6.92 -14.52 -0.40
C VAL A 528 6.06 -13.45 -1.06
N ALA A 529 4.77 -13.33 -0.74
CA ALA A 529 3.86 -12.29 -1.25
C ALA A 529 4.43 -10.88 -1.11
N VAL A 530 5.27 -10.67 -0.10
CA VAL A 530 5.96 -9.40 0.12
C VAL A 530 7.19 -9.24 -0.77
N ALA A 531 7.91 -10.32 -1.09
CA ALA A 531 8.94 -10.31 -2.14
C ALA A 531 8.34 -10.16 -3.55
N GLU A 532 7.14 -10.68 -3.81
CA GLU A 532 6.42 -10.50 -5.09
C GLU A 532 6.04 -9.03 -5.31
N ALA A 533 5.55 -8.36 -4.26
CA ALA A 533 5.27 -6.92 -4.29
C ALA A 533 6.53 -6.06 -4.59
N LEU A 534 7.73 -6.62 -4.43
CA LEU A 534 9.03 -5.99 -4.75
C LEU A 534 9.52 -6.29 -6.17
N GLY A 535 8.71 -6.97 -7.00
CA GLY A 535 9.01 -7.27 -8.39
C GLY A 535 9.96 -8.46 -8.60
N ASP A 536 10.14 -9.31 -7.57
CA ASP A 536 10.89 -10.56 -7.69
C ASP A 536 9.98 -11.70 -8.16
N GLY A 537 9.76 -11.79 -9.46
CA GLY A 537 8.99 -12.90 -10.06
C GLY A 537 9.70 -14.26 -9.99
N TYR A 538 10.99 -14.30 -9.61
CA TYR A 538 11.76 -15.53 -9.49
C TYR A 538 11.31 -16.37 -8.29
N LEU A 539 11.07 -15.69 -7.17
CA LEU A 539 10.61 -16.33 -5.95
C LEU A 539 9.16 -16.83 -6.09
N SER A 540 8.28 -16.07 -6.77
CA SER A 540 6.93 -16.51 -7.14
C SER A 540 6.93 -17.79 -7.97
N GLU A 541 7.78 -17.83 -9.00
CA GLU A 541 7.97 -19.00 -9.86
C GLU A 541 8.35 -20.22 -9.01
N ILE A 542 9.29 -20.08 -8.08
CA ILE A 542 9.72 -21.19 -7.20
C ILE A 542 8.59 -21.68 -6.31
N VAL A 543 7.81 -20.78 -5.70
CA VAL A 543 6.71 -21.18 -4.81
C VAL A 543 5.57 -21.82 -5.60
N ALA A 544 5.21 -21.27 -6.76
CA ALA A 544 4.20 -21.85 -7.64
C ALA A 544 4.60 -23.25 -8.12
N GLU A 545 5.83 -23.42 -8.60
CA GLU A 545 6.34 -24.71 -9.08
C GLU A 545 6.49 -25.74 -7.94
N ARG A 546 6.85 -25.31 -6.71
CA ARG A 546 6.86 -26.18 -5.53
C ARG A 546 5.47 -26.73 -5.21
N ARG A 547 4.41 -25.91 -5.33
CA ARG A 547 3.02 -26.37 -5.15
C ARG A 547 2.65 -27.43 -6.19
N SER A 548 3.18 -27.31 -7.39
CA SER A 548 2.98 -28.27 -8.49
C SER A 548 3.91 -29.49 -8.45
N GLY A 549 4.79 -29.60 -7.45
CA GLY A 549 5.67 -30.76 -7.25
C GLY A 549 6.98 -30.71 -8.05
N ALA A 550 7.66 -29.56 -8.05
CA ALA A 550 8.93 -29.36 -8.75
C ALA A 550 9.98 -30.48 -8.51
N PRO A 551 10.61 -31.03 -9.57
CA PRO A 551 11.69 -32.00 -9.45
C PRO A 551 12.94 -31.43 -8.74
N ILE A 552 13.68 -32.29 -8.03
CA ILE A 552 14.90 -31.91 -7.29
C ILE A 552 15.97 -31.27 -8.19
N ASP A 553 16.16 -31.78 -9.41
CA ASP A 553 17.16 -31.24 -10.32
C ASP A 553 16.80 -29.84 -10.84
N TRP A 554 15.50 -29.53 -10.97
CA TRP A 554 15.03 -28.19 -11.27
C TRP A 554 15.32 -27.24 -10.09
N MET A 555 15.05 -27.68 -8.86
CA MET A 555 15.36 -26.89 -7.65
C MET A 555 16.86 -26.60 -7.54
N ARG A 556 17.73 -27.56 -7.83
CA ARG A 556 19.19 -27.35 -7.88
C ARG A 556 19.61 -26.29 -8.89
N SER A 557 19.03 -26.30 -10.10
CA SER A 557 19.29 -25.25 -11.11
C SER A 557 18.91 -23.87 -10.56
N LYS A 558 17.76 -23.77 -9.90
CA LYS A 558 17.29 -22.52 -9.32
C LYS A 558 18.11 -22.08 -8.10
N ILE A 559 18.66 -22.98 -7.30
CA ILE A 559 19.61 -22.59 -6.24
C ILE A 559 20.87 -21.98 -6.86
N ALA A 560 21.36 -22.52 -7.97
CA ALA A 560 22.56 -22.00 -8.64
C ALA A 560 22.36 -20.61 -9.28
N GLU A 561 21.15 -20.35 -9.78
CA GLU A 561 20.73 -19.07 -10.40
C GLU A 561 20.39 -17.97 -9.37
N ALA A 562 20.14 -18.34 -8.12
CA ALA A 562 19.72 -17.43 -7.07
C ALA A 562 20.86 -16.49 -6.61
N ASP A 563 20.48 -15.28 -6.24
CA ASP A 563 21.37 -14.28 -5.63
C ASP A 563 21.51 -14.52 -4.12
N SER A 564 20.46 -15.07 -3.50
CA SER A 564 20.45 -15.43 -2.07
C SER A 564 19.60 -16.66 -1.79
N PHE A 565 19.96 -17.42 -0.75
CA PHE A 565 19.23 -18.58 -0.28
C PHE A 565 18.58 -18.30 1.07
N GLN A 566 17.27 -18.14 1.08
CA GLN A 566 16.48 -17.82 2.26
C GLN A 566 16.00 -19.11 2.93
N LEU A 567 16.68 -19.53 3.99
CA LEU A 567 16.33 -20.72 4.77
C LEU A 567 15.28 -20.35 5.84
N PHE A 568 14.10 -20.95 5.79
CA PHE A 568 13.07 -20.85 6.81
C PHE A 568 13.17 -22.06 7.74
N TRP A 569 13.71 -21.84 8.93
CA TRP A 569 14.01 -22.90 9.90
C TRP A 569 12.89 -23.09 10.93
N SER A 570 12.32 -24.28 10.93
CA SER A 570 11.28 -24.78 11.81
C SER A 570 11.55 -26.24 12.19
N ARG A 571 10.74 -26.83 13.06
CA ARG A 571 10.73 -28.28 13.31
C ARG A 571 10.39 -29.07 12.03
N ASN A 572 9.57 -28.52 11.14
CA ASN A 572 9.20 -29.13 9.87
C ASN A 572 10.38 -29.11 8.89
N SER A 573 11.00 -27.94 8.68
CA SER A 573 12.15 -27.81 7.78
C SER A 573 13.38 -28.55 8.29
N MET A 574 13.57 -28.63 9.62
CA MET A 574 14.65 -29.38 10.25
C MET A 574 14.53 -30.89 9.99
N SER A 575 13.31 -31.41 9.91
CA SER A 575 13.03 -32.84 9.65
C SER A 575 12.82 -33.17 8.17
N SER A 576 12.66 -32.16 7.31
CA SER A 576 12.45 -32.34 5.87
C SER A 576 13.72 -32.79 5.13
N ALA A 577 13.63 -33.95 4.47
CA ALA A 577 14.69 -34.48 3.62
C ALA A 577 14.98 -33.57 2.41
N THR A 578 13.95 -32.93 1.87
CA THR A 578 14.07 -32.01 0.74
C THR A 578 14.81 -30.74 1.16
N CYS A 579 14.42 -30.13 2.29
CA CYS A 579 15.14 -28.97 2.84
C CYS A 579 16.61 -29.30 3.10
N ARG A 580 16.90 -30.51 3.62
CA ARG A 580 18.27 -30.99 3.82
C ARG A 580 19.11 -30.93 2.56
N ILE A 581 18.62 -31.51 1.47
CA ILE A 581 19.33 -31.48 0.18
C ILE A 581 19.58 -30.03 -0.24
N GLU A 582 18.59 -29.15 -0.14
CA GLU A 582 18.70 -27.76 -0.60
C GLU A 582 19.71 -26.94 0.19
N TRP A 583 19.68 -26.98 1.54
CA TRP A 583 20.62 -26.20 2.34
C TRP A 583 22.04 -26.79 2.31
N GLU A 584 22.20 -28.10 2.12
CA GLU A 584 23.53 -28.72 1.89
C GLU A 584 24.14 -28.23 0.57
N GLU A 585 23.35 -28.19 -0.50
CA GLU A 585 23.75 -27.67 -1.82
C GLU A 585 24.08 -26.17 -1.75
N ALA A 586 23.26 -25.38 -1.06
CA ALA A 586 23.48 -23.94 -0.92
C ALA A 586 24.78 -23.61 -0.14
N LEU A 587 25.03 -24.34 0.95
CA LEU A 587 26.27 -24.23 1.72
C LEU A 587 27.49 -24.64 0.87
N ALA A 588 27.39 -25.72 0.11
CA ALA A 588 28.47 -26.20 -0.75
C ALA A 588 28.77 -25.25 -1.92
N ALA A 589 27.75 -24.58 -2.47
CA ALA A 589 27.90 -23.76 -3.66
C ALA A 589 28.52 -22.37 -3.40
N ARG A 590 28.08 -21.66 -2.34
CA ARG A 590 28.45 -20.24 -2.15
C ARG A 590 28.68 -19.82 -0.68
N GLY A 591 28.72 -20.76 0.27
CA GLY A 591 29.14 -20.52 1.65
C GLY A 591 28.21 -19.61 2.49
N ASP A 592 28.72 -19.15 3.62
CA ASP A 592 27.95 -18.59 4.74
C ASP A 592 27.18 -17.29 4.45
N SER A 593 27.66 -16.47 3.50
CA SER A 593 26.98 -15.22 3.11
C SER A 593 25.79 -15.42 2.17
N PHE A 594 25.70 -16.60 1.54
CA PHE A 594 24.63 -16.94 0.61
C PHE A 594 23.39 -17.47 1.33
N VAL A 595 23.58 -18.27 2.40
CA VAL A 595 22.51 -18.86 3.21
C VAL A 595 22.09 -17.89 4.31
N ARG A 596 20.83 -17.49 4.29
CA ARG A 596 20.22 -16.56 5.24
C ARG A 596 19.15 -17.31 6.05
N PRO A 597 19.44 -17.75 7.28
CA PRO A 597 18.46 -18.47 8.09
C PRO A 597 17.53 -17.55 8.88
N LEU A 598 16.22 -17.76 8.73
CA LEU A 598 15.14 -17.20 9.55
C LEU A 598 14.52 -18.31 10.40
N TYR A 599 13.93 -17.99 11.55
CA TYR A 599 13.12 -18.92 12.36
C TYR A 599 12.04 -18.17 13.12
N TRP A 600 11.00 -18.84 13.64
CA TRP A 600 9.94 -18.17 14.41
C TRP A 600 9.50 -18.89 15.67
N GLU A 601 9.84 -20.17 15.83
CA GLU A 601 9.39 -20.99 16.96
C GLU A 601 10.13 -20.69 18.27
N GLU A 602 9.42 -20.89 19.37
CA GLU A 602 9.96 -20.87 20.74
C GLU A 602 9.62 -22.21 21.44
N PRO A 603 10.60 -22.96 21.96
CA PRO A 603 12.04 -22.72 21.87
C PRO A 603 12.58 -22.84 20.43
N PHE A 604 13.75 -22.25 20.17
CA PHE A 604 14.45 -22.37 18.88
C PHE A 604 14.56 -23.86 18.44
N PRO A 605 14.15 -24.22 17.21
CA PRO A 605 14.12 -25.61 16.77
C PRO A 605 15.51 -26.27 16.76
N ARG A 606 15.67 -27.30 17.60
CA ARG A 606 16.88 -28.14 17.68
C ARG A 606 16.50 -29.60 17.90
N SER A 607 17.36 -30.49 17.42
CA SER A 607 17.38 -31.92 17.75
C SER A 607 18.83 -32.40 17.75
N ASP A 608 19.07 -33.66 18.10
CA ASP A 608 20.42 -34.24 18.11
C ASP A 608 21.11 -34.03 16.75
N GLY A 609 22.19 -33.23 16.76
CA GLY A 609 22.98 -32.90 15.57
C GLY A 609 22.39 -31.83 14.64
N LEU A 610 21.26 -31.20 14.97
CA LEU A 610 20.61 -30.16 14.15
C LEU A 610 20.32 -28.86 14.93
N PRO A 611 20.56 -27.67 14.34
CA PRO A 611 21.23 -27.45 13.06
C PRO A 611 22.69 -27.98 13.06
N PRO A 612 23.18 -28.54 11.95
CA PRO A 612 24.55 -29.07 11.86
C PRO A 612 25.58 -27.94 12.02
N PRO A 613 26.84 -28.23 12.36
CA PRO A 613 27.85 -27.20 12.66
C PRO A 613 27.96 -26.08 11.60
N GLY A 614 27.86 -26.42 10.31
CA GLY A 614 27.87 -25.43 9.21
C GLY A 614 26.68 -24.48 9.23
N LEU A 615 25.46 -24.97 9.49
CA LEU A 615 24.28 -24.10 9.67
C LEU A 615 24.28 -23.40 11.03
N ALA A 616 24.69 -24.09 12.09
CA ALA A 616 24.73 -23.55 13.45
C ALA A 616 25.72 -22.38 13.60
N ALA A 617 26.75 -22.34 12.74
CA ALA A 617 27.67 -21.20 12.62
C ALA A 617 27.02 -19.97 11.97
N LEU A 618 25.94 -20.16 11.20
CA LEU A 618 25.19 -19.07 10.60
C LEU A 618 24.32 -18.36 11.63
N ARG A 619 24.09 -17.06 11.40
CA ARG A 619 23.26 -16.23 12.27
C ARG A 619 21.78 -16.40 11.95
N PHE A 620 21.09 -17.26 12.71
CA PHE A 620 19.63 -17.37 12.68
C PHE A 620 18.96 -16.06 13.11
N VAL A 621 18.03 -15.57 12.29
CA VAL A 621 17.24 -14.37 12.55
C VAL A 621 15.84 -14.78 12.97
N ARG A 622 15.41 -14.38 14.18
CA ARG A 622 14.04 -14.64 14.63
C ARG A 622 13.07 -13.70 13.93
N LEU A 623 12.07 -14.25 13.28
CA LEU A 623 10.93 -13.50 12.77
C LEU A 623 10.06 -13.04 13.95
N PRO A 624 9.75 -11.74 14.04
CA PRO A 624 8.77 -11.24 14.99
C PRO A 624 7.39 -11.59 14.45
N LEU A 625 6.94 -12.83 14.65
CA LEU A 625 5.50 -13.11 14.55
C LEU A 625 4.81 -12.36 15.70
N PRO A 626 3.68 -11.68 15.46
CA PRO A 626 2.90 -11.13 16.56
C PRO A 626 2.63 -12.27 17.56
N PRO A 627 2.75 -12.01 18.88
CA PRO A 627 2.40 -13.02 19.88
C PRO A 627 0.98 -13.42 19.57
N ALA A 628 0.75 -14.71 19.26
CA ALA A 628 -0.51 -15.25 18.75
C ALA A 628 -1.67 -14.40 19.26
N THR A 629 -2.05 -13.38 18.46
CA THR A 629 -3.24 -12.59 18.74
C THR A 629 -4.28 -13.65 18.72
N VAL A 630 -4.95 -13.85 19.86
CA VAL A 630 -5.97 -14.85 20.11
C VAL A 630 -6.79 -15.06 18.84
N SER A 631 -6.26 -15.93 17.98
CA SER A 631 -6.96 -16.65 16.96
C SER A 631 -7.54 -17.73 17.84
N GLY A 632 -8.61 -17.36 18.54
CA GLY A 632 -9.50 -18.34 19.12
C GLY A 632 -9.83 -19.28 17.98
N SER A 633 -9.23 -20.47 18.02
CA SER A 633 -9.71 -21.70 17.43
C SER A 633 -10.84 -21.52 16.40
N LEU A 634 -10.47 -21.24 15.15
CA LEU A 634 -11.22 -21.69 13.97
C LEU A 634 -10.40 -22.74 13.18
N TRP A 635 -9.39 -23.33 13.83
CA TRP A 635 -8.46 -24.30 13.24
C TRP A 635 -8.77 -25.76 13.57
N ALA A 636 -9.94 -26.05 14.12
CA ALA A 636 -10.46 -27.42 14.19
C ALA A 636 -11.61 -27.55 13.18
N ALA A 637 -11.34 -28.24 12.07
CA ALA A 637 -12.40 -28.86 11.28
C ALA A 637 -13.21 -29.76 12.21
N ARG A 638 -14.51 -29.51 12.35
CA ARG A 638 -15.43 -30.53 12.84
C ARG A 638 -15.62 -31.55 11.73
N GLU A 639 -14.91 -32.67 11.80
CA GLU A 639 -15.44 -33.89 11.18
C GLU A 639 -16.65 -34.37 12.01
N PRO A 640 -17.73 -34.86 11.37
CA PRO A 640 -18.90 -35.33 12.08
C PRO A 640 -18.67 -36.77 12.54
N GLU A 641 -18.33 -36.97 13.81
CA GLU A 641 -18.39 -38.31 14.41
C GLU A 641 -19.79 -38.54 15.02
N LEU A 642 -20.43 -39.61 14.55
CA LEU A 642 -21.71 -40.14 15.01
C LEU A 642 -21.59 -40.67 16.47
N ASP A 643 -22.61 -40.33 17.27
CA ASP A 643 -22.90 -40.65 18.68
C ASP A 643 -23.08 -42.17 18.98
N PRO A 644 -23.36 -42.67 20.21
CA PRO A 644 -22.96 -42.31 21.60
C PRO A 644 -22.39 -43.52 22.41
N GLY A 645 -21.79 -43.27 23.60
CA GLY A 645 -21.56 -44.32 24.61
C GLY A 645 -21.08 -43.78 25.98
N PRO A 646 -21.48 -44.37 27.14
CA PRO A 646 -21.79 -43.59 28.33
C PRO A 646 -20.63 -43.33 29.30
N SER A 647 -20.62 -42.10 29.80
CA SER A 647 -20.26 -41.62 31.15
C SER A 647 -19.50 -42.58 32.08
N THR A 648 -18.27 -42.21 32.43
CA THR A 648 -17.75 -42.37 33.81
C THR A 648 -16.89 -41.17 34.18
N GLY A 649 -17.12 -40.68 35.40
CA GLY A 649 -16.82 -39.31 35.79
C GLY A 649 -15.37 -39.02 36.10
N TRP A 650 -14.97 -37.79 35.78
CA TRP A 650 -13.93 -37.05 36.46
C TRP A 650 -14.49 -35.68 36.82
N THR A 651 -14.77 -35.47 38.10
CA THR A 651 -15.14 -34.18 38.67
C THR A 651 -13.89 -33.30 38.71
N LEU A 652 -13.89 -32.20 37.97
CA LEU A 652 -12.91 -31.13 38.13
C LEU A 652 -13.12 -30.44 39.50
N PRO A 653 -12.06 -30.04 40.22
CA PRO A 653 -12.19 -29.24 41.42
C PRO A 653 -12.77 -27.85 41.07
N PRO A 654 -13.47 -27.18 42.00
CA PRO A 654 -14.09 -25.90 41.72
C PRO A 654 -13.03 -24.85 41.36
N VAL A 655 -13.25 -24.18 40.23
CA VAL A 655 -12.50 -23.01 39.77
C VAL A 655 -12.57 -21.95 40.86
N GLN A 656 -11.43 -21.63 41.47
CA GLN A 656 -11.29 -20.45 42.32
C GLN A 656 -11.59 -19.21 41.47
N ALA A 657 -12.47 -18.34 41.99
CA ALA A 657 -12.74 -17.05 41.39
C ALA A 657 -11.41 -16.28 41.16
N PRO A 658 -11.27 -15.54 40.06
CA PRO A 658 -10.06 -14.77 39.78
C PRO A 658 -9.82 -13.79 40.92
N GLY A 659 -8.62 -13.87 41.52
CA GLY A 659 -8.16 -12.89 42.50
C GLY A 659 -8.09 -11.49 41.88
N PRO A 660 -8.20 -10.42 42.70
CA PRO A 660 -8.17 -9.06 42.19
C PRO A 660 -6.84 -8.77 41.48
N ALA A 661 -6.92 -7.95 40.43
CA ALA A 661 -5.79 -7.54 39.61
C ALA A 661 -4.60 -7.04 40.46
N PRO A 662 -3.35 -7.36 40.09
CA PRO A 662 -2.19 -6.82 40.78
C PRO A 662 -2.17 -5.30 40.64
N ALA A 663 -1.90 -4.61 41.76
CA ALA A 663 -1.80 -3.16 41.78
C ALA A 663 -0.70 -2.66 40.82
N PRO A 664 -0.91 -1.50 40.17
CA PRO A 664 0.10 -0.91 39.30
C PRO A 664 1.39 -0.63 40.09
N TRP A 665 2.53 -0.90 39.46
CA TRP A 665 3.85 -0.63 40.02
C TRP A 665 4.03 0.88 40.27
N VAL A 666 4.33 1.22 41.52
CA VAL A 666 4.70 2.58 41.94
C VAL A 666 6.21 2.62 42.11
N PRO A 667 6.95 3.51 41.41
CA PRO A 667 8.38 3.66 41.60
C PRO A 667 8.69 4.16 43.02
N PRO A 668 9.80 3.74 43.64
CA PRO A 668 10.21 4.27 44.94
C PRO A 668 10.50 5.78 44.84
N PRO A 669 10.26 6.57 45.90
CA PRO A 669 10.54 7.99 45.90
C PRO A 669 12.04 8.24 45.70
N ALA A 670 12.34 9.26 44.89
CA ALA A 670 13.70 9.72 44.66
C ALA A 670 14.39 10.07 45.99
N ALA A 671 15.64 9.67 46.13
CA ALA A 671 16.49 10.09 47.24
C ALA A 671 16.50 11.64 47.34
N PRO A 672 16.49 12.22 48.55
CA PRO A 672 16.52 13.67 48.69
C PRO A 672 17.81 14.24 48.11
N ALA A 673 17.68 15.30 47.32
CA ALA A 673 18.80 16.04 46.75
C ALA A 673 19.75 16.55 47.86
N PRO A 674 21.08 16.54 47.65
CA PRO A 674 21.99 17.21 48.57
C PRO A 674 21.69 18.72 48.59
N SER A 675 21.66 19.28 49.79
CA SER A 675 21.39 20.68 50.09
C SER A 675 22.29 21.62 49.27
N ALA A 676 21.69 22.64 48.68
CA ALA A 676 22.41 23.70 47.98
C ALA A 676 23.44 24.39 48.90
N PRO A 677 24.64 24.75 48.40
CA PRO A 677 25.58 25.55 49.17
C PRO A 677 25.03 26.97 49.39
N PRO A 678 25.38 27.63 50.51
CA PRO A 678 24.87 28.95 50.83
C PRO A 678 25.39 30.01 49.84
N PRO A 679 24.63 31.10 49.60
CA PRO A 679 25.07 32.18 48.72
C PRO A 679 26.30 32.89 49.29
N PRO A 680 27.18 33.43 48.43
CA PRO A 680 28.35 34.17 48.88
C PRO A 680 27.94 35.44 49.66
N ALA A 681 28.66 35.68 50.76
CA ALA A 681 28.46 36.82 51.64
C ALA A 681 28.64 38.16 50.89
N ALA A 682 27.75 39.11 51.18
CA ALA A 682 27.89 40.50 50.74
C ALA A 682 29.20 41.10 51.26
N PRO A 683 29.91 41.92 50.46
CA PRO A 683 31.11 42.61 50.94
C PRO A 683 30.75 43.64 52.01
N ALA A 684 31.48 43.58 53.13
CA ALA A 684 31.41 44.53 54.23
C ALA A 684 31.91 45.94 53.81
N PRO A 685 31.43 47.00 54.48
CA PRO A 685 31.60 48.39 54.03
C PRO A 685 33.01 48.91 54.28
N SER A 686 33.55 49.64 53.30
CA SER A 686 34.77 50.44 53.45
C SER A 686 34.44 51.74 54.18
N LEU A 687 35.05 51.95 55.36
CA LEU A 687 35.08 53.25 56.06
C LEU A 687 36.28 54.10 55.60
N PRO A 688 36.26 55.42 55.85
CA PRO A 688 36.73 56.45 54.91
C PRO A 688 38.09 57.06 55.27
N ALA A 689 38.62 57.89 54.36
CA ALA A 689 39.63 58.91 54.65
C ALA A 689 39.40 60.16 53.76
N PRO A 690 39.82 61.36 54.19
CA PRO A 690 38.97 62.55 54.18
C PRO A 690 39.30 63.63 53.12
N ASP A 691 38.29 64.47 52.91
CA ASP A 691 38.23 65.87 52.47
C ASP A 691 39.43 66.53 51.78
N THR A 692 39.20 67.06 50.57
CA THR A 692 39.07 68.51 50.36
C THR A 692 38.69 68.91 48.92
N MET A 693 37.62 69.70 48.84
CA MET A 693 37.45 70.95 48.08
C MET A 693 37.33 70.97 46.54
N ALA A 694 36.21 71.59 46.15
CA ALA A 694 35.98 72.51 45.03
C ALA A 694 35.52 71.93 43.66
N GLY A 695 34.23 72.16 43.37
CA GLY A 695 33.70 72.26 42.00
C GLY A 695 34.01 73.64 41.36
N PRO A 696 33.27 74.11 40.34
CA PRO A 696 32.09 73.51 39.72
C PRO A 696 32.08 73.54 38.16
N GLY A 697 31.10 72.84 37.58
CA GLY A 697 30.35 73.35 36.42
C GLY A 697 30.44 72.53 35.13
N GLY A 698 29.28 72.13 34.61
CA GLY A 698 29.14 71.85 33.17
C GLY A 698 28.29 70.65 32.75
N VAL A 699 26.99 70.70 33.04
CA VAL A 699 25.85 70.24 32.21
C VAL A 699 26.11 69.19 31.11
N GLY A 700 25.63 67.96 31.35
CA GLY A 700 24.48 67.39 30.62
C GLY A 700 24.55 67.12 29.11
N ARG A 701 24.71 65.81 28.81
CA ARG A 701 23.95 64.97 27.86
C ARG A 701 24.34 64.85 26.36
N SER A 702 24.65 63.58 26.08
CA SER A 702 24.18 62.69 25.00
C SER A 702 24.64 62.88 23.55
N ARG A 703 25.57 61.96 23.20
CA ARG A 703 25.76 61.21 21.96
C ARG A 703 24.65 61.34 20.90
N GLY A 704 25.08 61.77 19.72
CA GLY A 704 24.41 61.47 18.44
C GLY A 704 25.08 60.30 17.72
N HIS A 705 24.49 59.93 16.58
CA HIS A 705 25.17 59.38 15.41
C HIS A 705 24.37 59.74 14.14
N GLY A 706 25.11 60.14 13.11
CA GLY A 706 24.67 60.43 11.74
C GLY A 706 25.60 59.75 10.70
N PRO A 707 25.34 59.92 9.38
CA PRO A 707 25.57 58.96 8.26
C PRO A 707 26.81 59.35 7.37
N PRO A 708 26.93 59.25 5.99
CA PRO A 708 26.28 58.51 4.84
C PRO A 708 27.25 58.06 3.64
N ARG A 709 26.68 57.74 2.43
CA ARG A 709 27.18 57.86 0.99
C ARG A 709 28.06 56.71 0.38
N SER A 710 28.20 56.39 -0.94
CA SER A 710 28.05 57.05 -2.28
C SER A 710 28.11 56.05 -3.51
N ALA A 711 27.72 56.49 -4.73
CA ALA A 711 27.93 55.89 -6.08
C ALA A 711 29.32 56.23 -6.72
N PRO A 712 29.76 55.72 -7.93
CA PRO A 712 29.38 56.25 -9.28
C PRO A 712 29.52 55.26 -10.53
N GLY A 713 29.18 55.70 -11.77
CA GLY A 713 29.50 55.08 -13.10
C GLY A 713 30.69 55.79 -13.82
N PRO A 714 30.89 55.88 -15.18
CA PRO A 714 30.37 55.16 -16.41
C PRO A 714 31.45 54.87 -17.55
N VAL A 715 31.02 54.51 -18.81
CA VAL A 715 31.56 54.88 -20.19
C VAL A 715 32.15 53.82 -21.19
N ARG A 716 31.49 53.68 -22.39
CA ARG A 716 31.89 53.48 -23.86
C ARG A 716 32.90 52.36 -24.31
N ALA A 717 32.98 51.80 -25.55
CA ALA A 717 32.36 51.96 -26.90
C ALA A 717 32.78 50.80 -27.87
N ALA A 718 32.07 50.69 -29.02
CA ALA A 718 32.47 50.17 -30.38
C ALA A 718 32.73 48.65 -30.59
N GLY A 719 32.38 47.99 -31.72
CA GLY A 719 31.73 48.35 -32.99
C GLY A 719 31.71 47.16 -33.98
N SER A 720 30.95 47.30 -35.08
CA SER A 720 31.08 46.61 -36.40
C SER A 720 30.76 45.10 -36.47
N GLY A 721 30.10 44.48 -37.47
CA GLY A 721 29.54 44.85 -38.78
C GLY A 721 29.47 43.58 -39.69
N LEU A 722 28.46 43.50 -40.58
CA LEU A 722 28.28 42.57 -41.75
C LEU A 722 28.18 41.05 -41.47
N GLY A 723 27.40 40.21 -42.14
CA GLY A 723 26.50 40.32 -43.30
C GLY A 723 26.32 38.93 -43.98
N ILE A 724 25.06 38.57 -44.30
CA ILE A 724 24.57 37.83 -45.49
C ILE A 724 25.10 36.40 -45.81
N LEU A 725 24.19 35.39 -45.89
CA LEU A 725 23.81 34.63 -47.13
C LEU A 725 22.83 33.45 -46.85
N THR A 726 21.67 33.50 -47.52
CA THR A 726 20.95 32.44 -48.32
C THR A 726 20.76 31.04 -47.70
N GLY A 727 19.58 30.42 -47.61
CA GLY A 727 18.41 30.41 -48.51
C GLY A 727 18.49 29.24 -49.49
N LEU A 728 17.81 28.11 -49.22
CA LEU A 728 17.44 27.14 -50.26
C LEU A 728 16.09 26.48 -49.95
N ILE A 729 15.13 26.76 -50.83
CA ILE A 729 13.85 26.09 -51.01
C ILE A 729 14.07 24.94 -51.99
N LEU A 730 13.44 23.78 -51.76
CA LEU A 730 13.14 22.82 -52.83
C LEU A 730 11.78 22.17 -52.58
N THR A 731 10.82 22.62 -53.37
CA THR A 731 9.54 22.00 -53.70
C THR A 731 9.74 20.75 -54.57
N GLY A 732 8.87 19.75 -54.43
CA GLY A 732 8.79 18.61 -55.34
C GLY A 732 7.46 17.88 -55.26
N THR A 733 6.48 18.34 -56.03
CA THR A 733 5.22 17.66 -56.37
C THR A 733 5.48 16.59 -57.44
N GLY A 734 4.79 15.44 -57.37
CA GLY A 734 4.82 14.42 -58.42
C GLY A 734 3.75 13.35 -58.24
N ILE A 735 2.70 13.43 -59.07
CA ILE A 735 1.55 12.52 -59.22
C ILE A 735 1.91 11.38 -60.19
N ILE A 736 1.07 10.32 -60.21
CA ILE A 736 0.91 9.19 -61.17
C ILE A 736 1.37 7.86 -60.53
N GLY A 737 0.59 6.79 -60.43
CA GLY A 737 -0.75 6.48 -60.93
C GLY A 737 -1.14 5.07 -60.45
N GLY A 738 -2.43 4.79 -60.41
CA GLY A 738 -2.94 3.48 -60.02
C GLY A 738 -2.72 2.42 -61.10
N THR A 739 -2.46 1.20 -60.66
CA THR A 739 -2.79 -0.03 -61.39
C THR A 739 -3.18 -1.11 -60.39
N SER A 740 -4.44 -1.52 -60.47
CA SER A 740 -4.93 -2.79 -59.97
C SER A 740 -4.10 -3.93 -60.57
N MET A 741 -3.72 -4.92 -59.75
CA MET A 741 -3.49 -6.27 -60.24
C MET A 741 -3.98 -7.29 -59.24
N ALA A 742 -4.62 -8.31 -59.80
CA ALA A 742 -5.43 -9.31 -59.17
C ALA A 742 -4.62 -10.39 -58.42
N ALA A 743 -5.36 -11.11 -57.59
CA ALA A 743 -5.00 -12.28 -56.81
C ALA A 743 -4.17 -13.36 -57.53
N LEU A 744 -3.27 -14.02 -56.78
CA LEU A 744 -3.23 -15.48 -56.49
C LEU A 744 -1.97 -15.85 -55.65
N PRO A 745 -1.85 -17.05 -55.03
CA PRO A 745 -1.66 -17.19 -53.58
C PRO A 745 -0.29 -17.75 -53.14
N GLY A 746 0.01 -17.55 -51.85
CA GLY A 746 0.94 -18.38 -51.08
C GLY A 746 2.41 -17.97 -51.16
N TYR A 747 2.90 -17.28 -50.13
CA TYR A 747 4.07 -17.69 -49.32
C TYR A 747 4.36 -16.63 -48.24
N THR A 748 4.90 -17.14 -47.14
CA THR A 748 5.15 -16.53 -45.83
C THR A 748 6.23 -15.43 -45.85
N GLY A 749 6.01 -14.32 -45.12
CA GLY A 749 7.00 -13.23 -45.04
C GLY A 749 6.76 -12.12 -44.02
N HIS A 750 6.14 -12.39 -42.86
CA HIS A 750 5.86 -11.35 -41.85
C HIS A 750 7.06 -10.89 -41.01
N ARG A 751 8.20 -11.62 -41.04
CA ARG A 751 9.35 -11.32 -40.15
C ARG A 751 10.34 -10.29 -40.70
N THR A 752 10.48 -10.14 -42.02
CA THR A 752 11.40 -9.18 -42.65
C THR A 752 10.87 -7.75 -42.64
N TYR A 753 9.54 -7.57 -42.66
CA TYR A 753 8.91 -6.24 -42.66
C TYR A 753 9.04 -5.52 -41.31
N TRP A 754 8.90 -6.26 -40.20
CA TRP A 754 9.10 -5.72 -38.84
C TRP A 754 10.58 -5.40 -38.54
N TRP A 755 11.51 -6.16 -39.11
CA TRP A 755 12.94 -5.93 -38.93
C TRP A 755 13.41 -4.61 -39.55
N LEU A 756 12.87 -4.25 -40.73
CA LEU A 756 13.18 -2.98 -41.39
C LEU A 756 12.56 -1.77 -40.66
N ILE A 757 11.36 -1.92 -40.09
CA ILE A 757 10.72 -0.89 -39.26
C ILE A 757 11.53 -0.68 -37.97
N PHE A 758 12.00 -1.76 -37.34
CA PHE A 758 12.79 -1.69 -36.11
C PHE A 758 14.15 -0.99 -36.32
N ILE A 759 14.84 -1.27 -37.43
CA ILE A 759 16.07 -0.56 -37.81
C ILE A 759 15.80 0.93 -38.08
N GLY A 760 14.68 1.25 -38.74
CA GLY A 760 14.28 2.64 -39.00
C GLY A 760 14.05 3.45 -37.71
N VAL A 761 13.37 2.85 -36.72
CA VAL A 761 13.14 3.47 -35.41
C VAL A 761 14.43 3.62 -34.61
N LEU A 762 15.33 2.62 -34.67
CA LEU A 762 16.62 2.67 -33.97
C LEU A 762 17.54 3.76 -34.54
N LEU A 763 17.57 3.94 -35.87
CA LEU A 763 18.35 5.00 -36.52
C LEU A 763 17.78 6.40 -36.24
N LEU A 764 16.46 6.52 -36.09
CA LEU A 764 15.82 7.77 -35.67
C LEU A 764 16.16 8.12 -34.20
N ALA A 765 16.15 7.12 -33.32
CA ALA A 765 16.49 7.29 -31.91
C ALA A 765 17.95 7.69 -31.70
N VAL A 766 18.90 7.08 -32.44
CA VAL A 766 20.32 7.42 -32.36
C VAL A 766 20.61 8.83 -32.88
N SER A 767 19.82 9.32 -33.84
CA SER A 767 19.97 10.67 -34.40
C SER A 767 19.42 11.79 -33.50
N LEU A 768 18.58 11.47 -32.51
CA LEU A 768 17.96 12.44 -31.58
C LEU A 768 18.77 12.64 -30.27
N ILE A 769 19.70 11.73 -29.96
CA ILE A 769 20.52 11.77 -28.74
C ILE A 769 21.42 13.02 -28.63
N PRO A 770 21.98 13.61 -29.71
CA PRO A 770 22.76 14.84 -29.60
C PRO A 770 21.92 16.10 -29.34
N LEU A 771 20.60 16.07 -29.60
CA LEU A 771 19.75 17.27 -29.54
C LEU A 771 19.22 17.57 -28.12
N VAL A 772 19.14 16.54 -27.26
CA VAL A 772 18.63 16.67 -25.87
C VAL A 772 19.74 17.08 -24.89
N ARG A 773 21.03 16.90 -25.23
CA ARG A 773 22.17 17.29 -24.39
C ARG A 773 22.58 18.77 -24.47
N ARG A 774 21.90 19.60 -25.26
CA ARG A 774 22.17 21.06 -25.37
C ARG A 774 21.09 21.96 -24.73
N ARG A 775 20.17 21.41 -23.95
CA ARG A 775 19.17 22.17 -23.15
C ARG A 775 19.00 21.66 -21.71
N ARG A 776 20.11 21.28 -21.06
CA ARG A 776 20.23 21.24 -19.60
C ARG A 776 21.48 21.97 -19.18
#